data_AF-A0A928PBK2-F1
#
_entry.id   AF-A0A928PBK2-F1
#
_cell.length_a   1.000
_cell.length_b   1.000
_cell.length_c   1.000
_cell.angle_alpha   90.00
_cell.angle_beta   90.00
_cell.angle_gamma   90.00
#
_symmetry.space_group_name_H-M   'P 1'
#
loop_
_entity.id
_entity.type
_entity.pdbx_description
1 polymer ?
#
loop_
_entity_poly.entity_id
_entity_poly.type
_entity_poly.pdbx_seq_one_letter_code
_entity_poly.pdbx_strand_id
1 'polypeptide(L)'
;MNKKKLLSLILGIIMLLPVGCATAPVKDSPKTEEANTSSVDVSSYAAWLAERLGAEAEGNDVICADGTVTIAVGDALGVDTGTLRNEGYIIRTEDKNTVIVAKNEAGVDAGVRRYAAEIEKYGNTAVNITSGLKIGKITLGGADIKDYKILLPKSAEGDKSFQATATMAMETSARELSKYIELATGIKLPTEYVVGLHTMTDEQIKENCGNAIVLLADPTAKGGSSIKGQIEYVDGKAEEIGPGEMGTESYKLTVSDGLMRITGGNQRGCVYAVYDFLEQCIGWRFFGGDVEYLYEADELNIDNIDMSHTPTFSYRATTMPSANDSNNFPKLKQNCFNTTRYAHSPEYGYGLGSTYLHAHTFATQLEKADHIEKGKQPYGDQPCLTDEETKEYIIDWTLGLINERLNPPFNTRIGFDTVQVGCSMNDNTNFCKCPDCMAVIRKTSFTDLYLGFVNDVAEAVDEAYPGMIVNTAIYFAARKPPKETMPRDNVSIYYCIQGCNQHTICDGLCDAYDTTLGTKNTTERAQLEAWTEICDRIYAWHYSTTFFSNLGPCPNVYEIYEDVTYVASLGIFGYYAEGSSSETNNFENLKAYLFCKLMYNADITEEEFYALIDEYITIVYGEESAPYIRQYLDMHQQSGDAIDGCFINNYHYPLDMMDINYYRENYGLMRELFDSAIRYAKDAATETKIINLRLHMELMGLGATYERDYVNGTAESRAEYEANYKWLVDTYKAANLPQDRVYTTAPSSYDLSKNPVLAFIPTLPILSKEGRA
;
A
#
# COMPACT_ATOMS: atom_id res chain seq x y z
N MET A 1 -0.24 -60.02 16.56
CA MET A 1 0.03 -60.43 17.96
C MET A 1 1.38 -59.83 18.43
N ASN A 2 1.76 -59.92 19.71
CA ASN A 2 2.70 -58.98 20.36
C ASN A 2 4.22 -59.22 20.15
N LYS A 3 4.95 -58.10 19.91
CA LYS A 3 6.26 -57.65 20.46
C LYS A 3 7.43 -58.64 20.71
N LYS A 4 8.61 -58.29 20.16
CA LYS A 4 9.93 -57.95 20.82
C LYS A 4 11.03 -57.83 19.73
N LYS A 5 11.88 -56.79 19.60
CA LYS A 5 12.88 -56.11 20.49
C LYS A 5 14.17 -56.91 20.79
N LEU A 6 15.29 -56.49 20.17
CA LEU A 6 16.70 -56.40 20.67
C LEU A 6 17.47 -55.49 19.67
N LEU A 7 18.12 -54.37 20.07
CA LEU A 7 19.57 -54.17 20.41
C LEU A 7 20.57 -54.64 19.30
N SER A 8 21.74 -53.99 19.05
CA SER A 8 22.60 -53.17 19.95
C SER A 8 23.53 -52.15 19.22
N LEU A 9 24.07 -51.17 19.99
CA LEU A 9 25.48 -50.67 20.10
C LEU A 9 26.52 -51.04 18.98
N ILE A 10 27.47 -50.21 18.49
CA ILE A 10 28.21 -48.96 18.89
C ILE A 10 28.48 -48.14 17.59
N LEU A 11 28.63 -46.80 17.45
CA LEU A 11 28.93 -45.60 18.29
C LEU A 11 30.40 -45.07 18.19
N GLY A 12 30.63 -43.97 17.42
CA GLY A 12 31.91 -43.24 17.31
C GLY A 12 31.76 -41.94 16.46
N ILE A 13 31.53 -40.78 17.09
CA ILE A 13 32.52 -39.69 17.31
C ILE A 13 32.88 -38.96 16.00
N ILE A 14 32.16 -37.88 15.62
CA ILE A 14 32.38 -36.44 16.02
C ILE A 14 33.44 -35.76 15.11
N MET A 15 33.24 -34.58 14.48
CA MET A 15 32.20 -33.53 14.52
C MET A 15 32.17 -32.74 13.17
N LEU A 16 31.06 -32.04 12.83
CA LEU A 16 30.95 -30.81 11.98
C LEU A 16 31.64 -30.77 10.58
N LEU A 17 31.04 -30.42 9.42
CA LEU A 17 29.72 -29.90 8.97
C LEU A 17 29.51 -30.24 7.48
N PRO A 18 28.26 -30.47 7.02
CA PRO A 18 27.83 -30.16 5.64
C PRO A 18 26.52 -29.30 5.65
N VAL A 19 26.21 -28.39 4.73
CA VAL A 19 26.01 -28.52 3.27
C VAL A 19 24.91 -29.53 2.90
N GLY A 20 23.84 -29.07 2.24
CA GLY A 20 22.92 -29.95 1.50
C GLY A 20 21.42 -29.70 1.71
N CYS A 21 20.71 -29.57 0.60
CA CYS A 21 19.27 -29.34 0.49
C CYS A 21 18.37 -30.27 1.31
N ALA A 22 17.27 -29.74 1.83
CA ALA A 22 16.05 -30.49 2.11
C ALA A 22 14.84 -29.70 1.59
N THR A 23 14.02 -30.32 0.73
CA THR A 23 12.78 -29.75 0.22
C THR A 23 11.72 -29.70 1.32
N ALA A 24 11.26 -28.50 1.70
CA ALA A 24 10.06 -28.32 2.50
C ALA A 24 8.81 -28.42 1.59
N PRO A 25 7.67 -28.96 2.09
CA PRO A 25 6.50 -29.22 1.26
C PRO A 25 5.72 -27.94 0.90
N VAL A 26 5.01 -28.02 -0.22
CA VAL A 26 3.89 -27.12 -0.54
C VAL A 26 2.89 -27.18 0.62
N LYS A 27 2.50 -26.01 1.16
CA LYS A 27 1.30 -25.94 2.02
C LYS A 27 0.08 -26.22 1.15
N ASP A 28 -0.77 -27.16 1.56
CA ASP A 28 -2.02 -27.48 0.88
C ASP A 28 -2.83 -26.20 0.59
N SER A 29 -3.38 -26.11 -0.63
CA SER A 29 -4.50 -25.22 -0.91
C SER A 29 -5.64 -25.48 0.07
N PRO A 30 -6.43 -24.46 0.49
CA PRO A 30 -7.54 -24.67 1.39
C PRO A 30 -8.50 -25.70 0.79
N LYS A 31 -8.69 -26.81 1.52
CA LYS A 31 -9.71 -27.80 1.18
C LYS A 31 -11.07 -27.17 1.47
N THR A 32 -12.02 -27.37 0.58
CA THR A 32 -13.42 -27.06 0.84
C THR A 32 -13.86 -27.86 2.06
N GLU A 33 -14.09 -27.19 3.19
CA GLU A 33 -14.62 -27.85 4.38
C GLU A 33 -16.10 -28.20 4.12
N GLU A 34 -16.42 -29.49 4.13
CA GLU A 34 -17.80 -29.94 4.31
C GLU A 34 -18.25 -29.50 5.71
N ALA A 35 -19.39 -28.81 5.79
CA ALA A 35 -19.78 -28.07 6.98
C ALA A 35 -19.96 -28.97 8.22
N ASN A 36 -18.96 -28.95 9.11
CA ASN A 36 -19.10 -29.47 10.47
C ASN A 36 -19.88 -28.46 11.31
N THR A 37 -21.09 -28.82 11.73
CA THR A 37 -21.94 -27.97 12.58
C THR A 37 -21.48 -28.01 14.04
N SER A 38 -20.32 -27.41 14.33
CA SER A 38 -19.96 -27.02 15.70
C SER A 38 -20.76 -25.78 16.08
N SER A 39 -21.60 -25.89 17.11
CA SER A 39 -22.29 -24.73 17.69
C SER A 39 -21.25 -23.75 18.26
N VAL A 40 -21.26 -22.51 17.77
CA VAL A 40 -20.50 -21.40 18.38
C VAL A 40 -20.98 -21.23 19.82
N ASP A 41 -20.04 -21.20 20.77
CA ASP A 41 -20.33 -20.89 22.16
C ASP A 41 -20.40 -19.37 22.31
N VAL A 42 -21.61 -18.83 22.52
CA VAL A 42 -21.83 -17.39 22.65
C VAL A 42 -21.80 -16.89 24.10
N SER A 43 -21.53 -17.75 25.07
CA SER A 43 -21.57 -17.39 26.50
C SER A 43 -20.49 -16.38 26.90
N SER A 44 -19.37 -16.33 26.18
CA SER A 44 -18.34 -15.28 26.29
C SER A 44 -18.88 -13.90 25.92
N TYR A 45 -19.62 -13.79 24.82
CA TYR A 45 -20.22 -12.54 24.34
C TYR A 45 -21.39 -12.10 25.24
N ALA A 46 -22.16 -13.05 25.78
CA ALA A 46 -23.17 -12.78 26.81
C ALA A 46 -22.52 -12.24 28.10
N ALA A 47 -21.42 -12.84 28.57
CA ALA A 47 -20.70 -12.36 29.74
C ALA A 47 -20.10 -10.94 29.53
N TRP A 48 -19.49 -10.67 28.36
CA TRP A 48 -18.99 -9.34 27.99
C TRP A 48 -20.13 -8.30 28.00
N LEU A 49 -21.28 -8.62 27.40
CA LEU A 49 -22.43 -7.72 27.34
C LEU A 49 -23.02 -7.48 28.74
N ALA A 50 -23.09 -8.50 29.58
CA ALA A 50 -23.56 -8.39 30.95
C ALA A 50 -22.65 -7.46 31.79
N GLU A 51 -21.34 -7.63 31.71
CA GLU A 51 -20.38 -6.71 32.35
C GLU A 51 -20.54 -5.27 31.81
N ARG A 52 -20.66 -5.11 30.50
CA ARG A 52 -20.81 -3.80 29.84
C ARG A 52 -22.09 -3.07 30.24
N LEU A 53 -23.19 -3.79 30.48
CA LEU A 53 -24.50 -3.25 30.88
C LEU A 53 -24.75 -3.20 32.40
N GLY A 54 -23.87 -3.79 33.22
CA GLY A 54 -24.10 -3.93 34.67
C GLY A 54 -25.20 -4.95 35.02
N ALA A 55 -25.32 -6.01 34.22
CA ALA A 55 -26.31 -7.08 34.28
C ALA A 55 -25.67 -8.43 34.68
N GLU A 56 -26.48 -9.48 34.80
CA GLU A 56 -26.01 -10.87 35.01
C GLU A 56 -26.19 -11.70 33.72
N ALA A 57 -25.30 -12.67 33.45
CA ALA A 57 -25.41 -13.58 32.31
C ALA A 57 -25.73 -15.01 32.76
N GLU A 58 -26.72 -15.64 32.12
CA GLU A 58 -27.06 -17.06 32.30
C GLU A 58 -27.00 -17.78 30.94
N GLY A 59 -25.83 -18.34 30.61
CA GLY A 59 -25.59 -19.03 29.35
C GLY A 59 -25.58 -18.07 28.15
N ASN A 60 -26.64 -18.07 27.35
CA ASN A 60 -26.80 -17.21 26.17
C ASN A 60 -27.62 -15.94 26.46
N ASP A 61 -28.22 -15.84 27.65
CA ASP A 61 -29.13 -14.77 28.04
C ASP A 61 -28.45 -13.76 28.98
N VAL A 62 -28.64 -12.47 28.72
CA VAL A 62 -28.26 -11.39 29.62
C VAL A 62 -29.51 -10.84 30.31
N ILE A 63 -29.53 -10.93 31.64
CA ILE A 63 -30.66 -10.58 32.50
C ILE A 63 -30.51 -9.13 32.95
N CYS A 64 -31.16 -8.21 32.23
CA CYS A 64 -31.18 -6.79 32.54
C CYS A 64 -32.26 -6.46 33.59
N ALA A 65 -32.17 -5.27 34.19
CA ALA A 65 -33.08 -4.84 35.26
C ALA A 65 -34.56 -4.73 34.84
N ASP A 66 -34.86 -4.68 33.55
CA ASP A 66 -36.22 -4.56 33.03
C ASP A 66 -36.58 -5.50 31.86
N GLY A 67 -35.69 -6.41 31.45
CA GLY A 67 -35.87 -7.33 30.32
C GLY A 67 -34.70 -8.30 30.13
N THR A 68 -34.75 -9.14 29.08
CA THR A 68 -33.70 -10.12 28.75
C THR A 68 -33.15 -9.87 27.34
N VAL A 69 -31.84 -10.09 27.15
CA VAL A 69 -31.19 -10.10 25.82
C VAL A 69 -30.69 -11.50 25.50
N THR A 70 -31.28 -12.16 24.51
CA THR A 70 -30.89 -13.52 24.06
C THR A 70 -29.97 -13.44 22.85
N ILE A 71 -28.82 -14.12 22.91
CA ILE A 71 -27.82 -14.17 21.82
C ILE A 71 -27.86 -15.54 21.10
N ALA A 72 -27.89 -15.52 19.76
CA ALA A 72 -28.02 -16.72 18.93
C ALA A 72 -27.25 -16.64 17.59
N VAL A 73 -27.01 -17.80 16.97
CA VAL A 73 -26.17 -17.95 15.75
C VAL A 73 -26.84 -18.84 14.71
N GLY A 74 -26.69 -18.47 13.44
CA GLY A 74 -27.35 -19.11 12.30
C GLY A 74 -28.87 -18.92 12.35
N ASP A 75 -29.62 -19.81 11.71
CA ASP A 75 -31.09 -19.70 11.59
C ASP A 75 -31.85 -20.10 12.87
N ALA A 76 -31.26 -19.80 14.02
CA ALA A 76 -31.82 -20.00 15.35
C ALA A 76 -33.02 -19.07 15.59
N LEU A 77 -33.88 -19.49 16.53
CA LEU A 77 -35.09 -18.74 16.94
C LEU A 77 -36.08 -18.44 15.79
N GLY A 78 -35.90 -19.02 14.60
CA GLY A 78 -36.76 -18.82 13.43
C GLY A 78 -36.43 -17.57 12.60
N VAL A 79 -35.25 -16.97 12.80
CA VAL A 79 -34.76 -15.83 12.01
C VAL A 79 -33.88 -16.36 10.86
N ASP A 80 -34.20 -16.00 9.61
CA ASP A 80 -33.37 -16.34 8.45
C ASP A 80 -32.12 -15.45 8.41
N THR A 81 -30.93 -16.06 8.42
CA THR A 81 -29.62 -15.39 8.33
C THR A 81 -28.92 -15.59 6.98
N GLY A 82 -29.55 -16.31 6.05
CA GLY A 82 -28.96 -16.71 4.77
C GLY A 82 -28.56 -15.54 3.88
N THR A 83 -29.37 -14.48 3.87
CA THR A 83 -29.14 -13.23 3.11
C THR A 83 -28.00 -12.37 3.64
N LEU A 84 -27.57 -12.58 4.89
CA LEU A 84 -26.55 -11.77 5.55
C LEU A 84 -25.13 -12.07 5.03
N ARG A 85 -24.24 -11.11 5.21
CA ARG A 85 -22.78 -11.26 5.17
C ARG A 85 -22.28 -12.00 6.43
N ASN A 86 -20.99 -12.26 6.55
CA ASN A 86 -20.45 -13.06 7.65
C ASN A 86 -20.50 -12.30 8.99
N GLU A 87 -20.18 -11.02 8.91
CA GLU A 87 -20.28 -9.97 9.92
C GLU A 87 -21.73 -9.49 10.18
N GLY A 88 -22.71 -10.04 9.46
CA GLY A 88 -24.10 -9.56 9.49
C GLY A 88 -24.91 -10.09 10.67
N TYR A 89 -25.80 -9.23 11.17
CA TYR A 89 -26.63 -9.47 12.35
C TYR A 89 -28.00 -8.78 12.27
N ILE A 90 -28.93 -9.30 13.08
CA ILE A 90 -30.28 -8.78 13.30
C ILE A 90 -30.46 -8.60 14.82
N ILE A 91 -30.79 -7.37 15.23
CA ILE A 91 -31.21 -7.03 16.59
C ILE A 91 -32.70 -6.70 16.53
N ARG A 92 -33.53 -7.32 17.37
CA ARG A 92 -34.96 -6.98 17.50
C ARG A 92 -35.40 -6.99 18.94
N THR A 93 -36.24 -6.03 19.32
CA THR A 93 -36.88 -5.97 20.65
C THR A 93 -38.40 -6.01 20.54
N GLU A 94 -39.02 -6.95 21.25
CA GLU A 94 -40.48 -7.03 21.46
C GLU A 94 -40.79 -7.18 22.96
N ASP A 95 -41.71 -6.34 23.48
CA ASP A 95 -42.14 -6.31 24.89
C ASP A 95 -40.99 -6.47 25.91
N LYS A 96 -39.89 -5.74 25.66
CA LYS A 96 -38.63 -5.68 26.42
C LYS A 96 -37.70 -6.89 26.36
N ASN A 97 -38.01 -7.89 25.54
CA ASN A 97 -37.07 -8.97 25.24
C ASN A 97 -36.36 -8.62 23.94
N THR A 98 -35.03 -8.54 23.98
CA THR A 98 -34.19 -8.32 22.80
C THR A 98 -33.59 -9.64 22.34
N VAL A 99 -33.59 -9.87 21.04
CA VAL A 99 -32.89 -11.00 20.42
C VAL A 99 -31.81 -10.45 19.50
N ILE A 100 -30.59 -10.97 19.62
CA ILE A 100 -29.46 -10.71 18.73
C ILE A 100 -29.16 -12.02 18.00
N VAL A 101 -29.46 -12.09 16.70
CA VAL A 101 -29.15 -13.25 15.84
C VAL A 101 -28.14 -12.86 14.78
N ALA A 102 -27.09 -13.64 14.61
CA ALA A 102 -26.04 -13.39 13.62
C ALA A 102 -25.69 -14.64 12.81
N LYS A 103 -25.14 -14.45 11.61
CA LYS A 103 -24.83 -15.57 10.69
C LYS A 103 -23.75 -16.52 11.22
N ASN A 104 -22.72 -15.96 11.85
CA ASN A 104 -21.64 -16.69 12.53
C ASN A 104 -21.05 -15.81 13.65
N GLU A 105 -20.00 -16.30 14.31
CA GLU A 105 -19.33 -15.64 15.44
C GLU A 105 -18.91 -14.18 15.20
N ALA A 106 -18.43 -13.83 14.00
CA ALA A 106 -18.02 -12.44 13.70
C ALA A 106 -19.21 -11.47 13.74
N GLY A 107 -20.39 -11.91 13.27
CA GLY A 107 -21.62 -11.15 13.40
C GLY A 107 -22.19 -11.12 14.83
N VAL A 108 -21.85 -12.12 15.68
CA VAL A 108 -22.24 -12.09 17.10
C VAL A 108 -21.52 -10.96 17.82
N ASP A 109 -20.19 -10.90 17.69
CA ASP A 109 -19.37 -9.83 18.28
C ASP A 109 -19.88 -8.45 17.83
N ALA A 110 -20.10 -8.30 16.51
CA ALA A 110 -20.59 -7.05 15.93
C ALA A 110 -22.01 -6.67 16.39
N GLY A 111 -22.95 -7.61 16.45
CA GLY A 111 -24.32 -7.36 16.90
C GLY A 111 -24.40 -7.04 18.41
N VAL A 112 -23.60 -7.74 19.22
CA VAL A 112 -23.51 -7.53 20.67
C VAL A 112 -22.89 -6.16 20.99
N ARG A 113 -21.81 -5.78 20.30
CA ARG A 113 -21.18 -4.46 20.43
C ARG A 113 -22.09 -3.33 19.95
N ARG A 114 -22.81 -3.52 18.82
CA ARG A 114 -23.79 -2.53 18.35
C ARG A 114 -24.91 -2.32 19.36
N TYR A 115 -25.46 -3.39 19.94
CA TYR A 115 -26.50 -3.26 20.95
C TYR A 115 -25.99 -2.52 22.20
N ALA A 116 -24.78 -2.85 22.69
CA ALA A 116 -24.18 -2.13 23.82
C ALA A 116 -24.02 -0.61 23.54
N ALA A 117 -23.55 -0.24 22.34
CA ALA A 117 -23.40 1.15 21.92
C ALA A 117 -24.75 1.89 21.84
N GLU A 118 -25.79 1.26 21.28
CA GLU A 118 -27.16 1.82 21.23
C GLU A 118 -27.73 2.09 22.63
N ILE A 119 -27.59 1.14 23.56
CA ILE A 119 -28.07 1.29 24.94
C ILE A 119 -27.31 2.41 25.67
N GLU A 120 -25.99 2.51 25.52
CA GLU A 120 -25.20 3.58 26.14
C GLU A 120 -25.49 4.96 25.54
N LYS A 121 -25.71 5.05 24.22
CA LYS A 121 -25.90 6.30 23.48
C LYS A 121 -27.31 6.88 23.59
N TYR A 122 -28.34 6.02 23.67
CA TYR A 122 -29.75 6.44 23.66
C TYR A 122 -30.58 6.02 24.88
N GLY A 123 -30.09 5.08 25.71
CA GLY A 123 -30.79 4.64 26.93
C GLY A 123 -32.13 3.92 26.69
N ASN A 124 -32.40 3.48 25.45
CA ASN A 124 -33.68 2.90 25.04
C ASN A 124 -33.51 1.41 24.72
N THR A 125 -34.20 0.54 25.45
CA THR A 125 -34.15 -0.92 25.23
C THR A 125 -34.86 -1.37 23.95
N ALA A 126 -35.73 -0.56 23.35
CA ALA A 126 -36.43 -0.91 22.11
C ALA A 126 -35.55 -0.65 20.86
N VAL A 127 -34.69 -1.61 20.51
CA VAL A 127 -33.74 -1.55 19.40
C VAL A 127 -34.17 -2.51 18.28
N ASN A 128 -34.27 -2.02 17.05
CA ASN A 128 -34.56 -2.85 15.87
C ASN A 128 -33.58 -2.46 14.74
N ILE A 129 -32.58 -3.31 14.49
CA ILE A 129 -31.48 -3.07 13.55
C ILE A 129 -31.27 -4.33 12.71
N THR A 130 -30.87 -4.16 11.45
CA THR A 130 -30.36 -5.23 10.59
C THR A 130 -29.16 -4.66 9.83
N SER A 131 -28.06 -5.40 9.80
CA SER A 131 -26.77 -4.96 9.27
C SER A 131 -26.05 -6.13 8.61
N GLY A 132 -25.23 -5.86 7.60
CA GLY A 132 -24.58 -6.91 6.83
C GLY A 132 -25.52 -7.52 5.79
N LEU A 133 -26.42 -6.75 5.16
CA LEU A 133 -27.15 -7.23 3.98
C LEU A 133 -26.22 -7.37 2.77
N LYS A 134 -26.70 -8.13 1.79
CA LYS A 134 -26.16 -8.21 0.43
C LYS A 134 -26.90 -7.25 -0.50
N ILE A 135 -26.35 -7.01 -1.69
CA ILE A 135 -27.09 -6.29 -2.73
C ILE A 135 -28.19 -7.21 -3.26
N GLY A 136 -29.45 -6.81 -3.11
CA GLY A 136 -30.61 -7.65 -3.41
C GLY A 136 -30.83 -7.88 -4.91
N LYS A 137 -30.61 -6.86 -5.73
CA LYS A 137 -30.68 -6.90 -7.20
C LYS A 137 -29.71 -5.90 -7.82
N ILE A 138 -29.10 -6.27 -8.94
CA ILE A 138 -28.38 -5.33 -9.81
C ILE A 138 -29.06 -5.38 -11.18
N THR A 139 -29.42 -4.20 -11.68
CA THR A 139 -29.83 -3.98 -13.07
C THR A 139 -28.68 -3.30 -13.80
N LEU A 140 -28.26 -3.87 -14.91
CA LEU A 140 -27.20 -3.36 -15.77
C LEU A 140 -27.82 -3.12 -17.16
N GLY A 141 -27.65 -1.94 -17.75
CA GLY A 141 -28.18 -1.62 -19.09
C GLY A 141 -29.69 -1.83 -19.25
N GLY A 142 -30.48 -1.75 -18.16
CA GLY A 142 -31.92 -2.06 -18.15
C GLY A 142 -32.29 -3.55 -18.01
N ALA A 143 -31.33 -4.48 -17.88
CA ALA A 143 -31.54 -5.92 -17.69
C ALA A 143 -30.95 -6.42 -16.35
N ASP A 144 -31.47 -7.53 -15.82
CA ASP A 144 -31.03 -8.10 -14.55
C ASP A 144 -29.66 -8.79 -14.68
N ILE A 145 -28.72 -8.54 -13.76
CA ILE A 145 -27.35 -9.06 -13.85
C ILE A 145 -27.27 -10.60 -13.89
N LYS A 146 -28.28 -11.33 -13.40
CA LYS A 146 -28.32 -12.80 -13.51
C LYS A 146 -28.48 -13.30 -14.95
N ASP A 147 -28.98 -12.45 -15.84
CA ASP A 147 -29.24 -12.77 -17.25
C ASP A 147 -28.02 -12.43 -18.14
N TYR A 148 -26.91 -11.96 -17.54
CA TYR A 148 -25.67 -11.59 -18.21
C TYR A 148 -24.62 -12.72 -18.23
N LYS A 149 -23.68 -12.59 -19.17
CA LYS A 149 -22.45 -13.39 -19.25
C LYS A 149 -21.24 -12.54 -19.64
N ILE A 150 -20.05 -12.97 -19.24
CA ILE A 150 -18.79 -12.30 -19.60
C ILE A 150 -18.26 -12.91 -20.90
N LEU A 151 -17.97 -12.09 -21.90
CA LEU A 151 -17.46 -12.48 -23.21
C LEU A 151 -16.00 -12.08 -23.37
N LEU A 152 -15.17 -13.06 -23.73
CA LEU A 152 -13.75 -12.90 -24.02
C LEU A 152 -13.45 -13.24 -25.49
N PRO A 153 -12.46 -12.58 -26.14
CA PRO A 153 -12.15 -12.83 -27.54
C PRO A 153 -11.47 -14.19 -27.75
N LYS A 154 -11.82 -14.87 -28.84
CA LYS A 154 -11.22 -16.15 -29.25
C LYS A 154 -10.65 -16.07 -30.66
N SER A 155 -9.41 -16.54 -30.81
CA SER A 155 -8.73 -16.62 -32.10
C SER A 155 -9.48 -17.57 -33.05
N ALA A 156 -9.64 -17.12 -34.30
CA ALA A 156 -10.06 -17.98 -35.41
C ALA A 156 -8.86 -18.81 -35.92
N GLU A 157 -9.11 -19.94 -36.58
CA GLU A 157 -8.03 -20.77 -37.12
C GLU A 157 -7.20 -19.99 -38.16
N GLY A 158 -5.96 -19.63 -37.78
CA GLY A 158 -5.04 -18.82 -38.59
C GLY A 158 -4.97 -17.33 -38.21
N ASP A 159 -5.87 -16.83 -37.35
CA ASP A 159 -5.81 -15.47 -36.82
C ASP A 159 -4.88 -15.40 -35.60
N LYS A 160 -3.77 -14.69 -35.77
CA LYS A 160 -2.74 -14.46 -34.73
C LYS A 160 -2.75 -13.04 -34.18
N SER A 161 -3.76 -12.24 -34.50
CA SER A 161 -3.86 -10.88 -33.95
C SER A 161 -4.04 -10.90 -32.44
N PHE A 162 -3.47 -9.90 -31.78
CA PHE A 162 -3.51 -9.78 -30.32
C PHE A 162 -4.94 -9.59 -29.81
N GLN A 163 -5.73 -8.76 -30.51
CA GLN A 163 -7.15 -8.50 -30.26
C GLN A 163 -8.02 -9.75 -30.33
N ALA A 164 -7.64 -10.75 -31.15
CA ALA A 164 -8.40 -11.98 -31.28
C ALA A 164 -8.27 -12.92 -30.09
N THR A 165 -7.28 -12.75 -29.20
CA THR A 165 -6.98 -13.72 -28.16
C THR A 165 -7.16 -13.13 -26.77
N ALA A 166 -8.00 -13.78 -25.95
CA ALA A 166 -8.12 -13.45 -24.53
C ALA A 166 -6.74 -13.50 -23.84
N THR A 167 -6.36 -12.42 -23.17
CA THR A 167 -5.13 -12.38 -22.38
C THR A 167 -5.41 -12.84 -20.96
N MET A 168 -4.39 -13.35 -20.25
CA MET A 168 -4.53 -13.77 -18.85
C MET A 168 -5.04 -12.62 -17.95
N ALA A 169 -4.80 -11.36 -18.33
CA ALA A 169 -5.36 -10.18 -17.67
C ALA A 169 -6.87 -10.05 -17.88
N MET A 170 -7.37 -10.28 -19.10
CA MET A 170 -8.82 -10.31 -19.39
C MET A 170 -9.50 -11.48 -18.68
N GLU A 171 -8.89 -12.67 -18.70
CA GLU A 171 -9.38 -13.84 -17.95
C GLU A 171 -9.43 -13.57 -16.43
N THR A 172 -8.43 -12.87 -15.90
CA THR A 172 -8.38 -12.48 -14.47
C THR A 172 -9.39 -11.39 -14.14
N SER A 173 -9.56 -10.41 -15.01
CA SER A 173 -10.61 -9.38 -14.92
C SER A 173 -12.00 -10.03 -14.90
N ALA A 174 -12.26 -11.03 -15.74
CA ALA A 174 -13.51 -11.80 -15.75
C ALA A 174 -13.73 -12.59 -14.46
N ARG A 175 -12.69 -13.24 -13.92
CA ARG A 175 -12.77 -13.96 -12.63
C ARG A 175 -13.06 -13.02 -11.47
N GLU A 176 -12.33 -11.91 -11.36
CA GLU A 176 -12.51 -10.94 -10.26
C GLU A 176 -13.88 -10.25 -10.33
N LEU A 177 -14.35 -9.88 -11.52
CA LEU A 177 -15.71 -9.35 -11.70
C LEU A 177 -16.77 -10.37 -11.25
N SER A 178 -16.71 -11.61 -11.73
CA SER A 178 -17.67 -12.65 -11.34
C SER A 178 -17.62 -12.96 -9.84
N LYS A 179 -16.42 -13.00 -9.24
CA LYS A 179 -16.20 -13.14 -7.79
C LYS A 179 -16.87 -12.02 -6.99
N TYR A 180 -16.66 -10.75 -7.34
CA TYR A 180 -17.22 -9.65 -6.56
C TYR A 180 -18.72 -9.44 -6.77
N ILE A 181 -19.29 -9.81 -7.92
CA ILE A 181 -20.73 -9.92 -8.10
C ILE A 181 -21.30 -11.10 -7.28
N GLU A 182 -20.64 -12.25 -7.25
CA GLU A 182 -21.06 -13.43 -6.46
C GLU A 182 -20.97 -13.17 -4.93
N LEU A 183 -19.96 -12.44 -4.48
CA LEU A 183 -19.87 -11.94 -3.11
C LEU A 183 -21.01 -10.96 -2.81
N ALA A 184 -21.24 -9.96 -3.68
CA ALA A 184 -22.24 -8.92 -3.48
C ALA A 184 -23.69 -9.42 -3.51
N THR A 185 -24.01 -10.40 -4.38
CA THR A 185 -25.40 -10.79 -4.71
C THR A 185 -25.70 -12.28 -4.56
N GLY A 186 -24.68 -13.14 -4.54
CA GLY A 186 -24.81 -14.59 -4.70
C GLY A 186 -24.92 -15.06 -6.17
N ILE A 187 -24.93 -14.15 -7.15
CA ILE A 187 -25.00 -14.46 -8.58
C ILE A 187 -23.59 -14.67 -9.14
N LYS A 188 -23.32 -15.85 -9.71
CA LYS A 188 -22.06 -16.15 -10.41
C LYS A 188 -22.22 -15.94 -11.91
N LEU A 189 -21.42 -15.07 -12.50
CA LEU A 189 -21.45 -14.80 -13.95
C LEU A 189 -20.65 -15.86 -14.72
N PRO A 190 -21.22 -16.52 -15.75
CA PRO A 190 -20.49 -17.43 -16.62
C PRO A 190 -19.58 -16.66 -17.59
N THR A 191 -18.51 -17.31 -18.06
CA THR A 191 -17.56 -16.75 -19.05
C THR A 191 -17.57 -17.58 -20.34
N GLU A 192 -17.73 -16.92 -21.48
CA GLU A 192 -17.70 -17.53 -22.82
C GLU A 192 -16.59 -16.91 -23.68
N TYR A 193 -16.06 -17.70 -24.63
CA TYR A 193 -14.98 -17.31 -25.54
C TYR A 193 -15.49 -17.25 -26.99
N VAL A 194 -15.63 -16.04 -27.53
CA VAL A 194 -16.34 -15.76 -28.79
C VAL A 194 -15.38 -15.45 -29.94
N VAL A 195 -15.51 -16.18 -31.05
CA VAL A 195 -14.64 -16.02 -32.21
C VAL A 195 -14.94 -14.70 -32.93
N GLY A 196 -13.91 -13.89 -33.18
CA GLY A 196 -14.03 -12.61 -33.88
C GLY A 196 -14.67 -11.47 -33.06
N LEU A 197 -14.89 -11.65 -31.75
CA LEU A 197 -15.54 -10.67 -30.86
C LEU A 197 -15.00 -9.24 -31.01
N HIS A 198 -13.68 -9.09 -31.18
CA HIS A 198 -13.01 -7.80 -31.33
C HIS A 198 -13.40 -7.02 -32.61
N THR A 199 -14.06 -7.68 -33.58
CA THR A 199 -14.56 -7.05 -34.82
C THR A 199 -16.06 -6.72 -34.77
N MET A 200 -16.77 -7.17 -33.74
CA MET A 200 -18.23 -7.04 -33.67
C MET A 200 -18.67 -5.67 -33.17
N THR A 201 -19.71 -5.12 -33.80
CA THR A 201 -20.44 -3.96 -33.26
C THR A 201 -21.31 -4.36 -32.07
N ASP A 202 -21.77 -3.39 -31.29
CA ASP A 202 -22.57 -3.64 -30.10
C ASP A 202 -23.94 -4.25 -30.44
N GLU A 203 -24.54 -3.87 -31.57
CA GLU A 203 -25.75 -4.52 -32.11
C GLU A 203 -25.49 -5.99 -32.44
N GLN A 204 -24.36 -6.30 -33.09
CA GLN A 204 -23.99 -7.68 -33.42
C GLN A 204 -23.75 -8.53 -32.17
N ILE A 205 -23.16 -7.96 -31.12
CA ILE A 205 -22.98 -8.68 -29.85
C ILE A 205 -24.35 -8.95 -29.20
N LYS A 206 -25.22 -7.94 -29.14
CA LYS A 206 -26.57 -8.07 -28.58
C LYS A 206 -27.44 -9.07 -29.36
N GLU A 207 -27.39 -9.06 -30.69
CA GLU A 207 -28.11 -10.01 -31.56
C GLU A 207 -27.60 -11.45 -31.43
N ASN A 208 -26.28 -11.67 -31.37
CA ASN A 208 -25.69 -13.02 -31.38
C ASN A 208 -25.49 -13.63 -29.99
N CYS A 209 -25.39 -12.81 -28.94
CA CYS A 209 -25.02 -13.27 -27.58
C CYS A 209 -26.03 -12.89 -26.49
N GLY A 210 -26.95 -11.96 -26.73
CA GLY A 210 -27.87 -11.44 -25.71
C GLY A 210 -27.17 -10.45 -24.77
N ASN A 211 -27.58 -10.42 -23.50
CA ASN A 211 -27.00 -9.52 -22.50
C ASN A 211 -25.57 -9.93 -22.17
N ALA A 212 -24.62 -8.99 -22.24
CA ALA A 212 -23.19 -9.32 -22.20
C ALA A 212 -22.32 -8.27 -21.48
N ILE A 213 -21.25 -8.74 -20.85
CA ILE A 213 -20.12 -7.93 -20.40
C ILE A 213 -18.91 -8.31 -21.25
N VAL A 214 -18.41 -7.40 -22.06
CA VAL A 214 -17.36 -7.64 -23.07
C VAL A 214 -16.04 -7.06 -22.58
N LEU A 215 -14.98 -7.86 -22.56
CA LEU A 215 -13.62 -7.40 -22.25
C LEU A 215 -12.72 -7.50 -23.48
N LEU A 216 -12.17 -6.38 -23.94
CA LEU A 216 -11.33 -6.29 -25.14
C LEU A 216 -10.07 -5.43 -24.90
N ALA A 217 -9.07 -5.59 -25.78
CA ALA A 217 -7.95 -4.65 -25.89
C ALA A 217 -8.25 -3.61 -26.98
N ASP A 218 -7.57 -2.46 -26.92
CA ASP A 218 -7.55 -1.43 -27.95
C ASP A 218 -7.26 -2.04 -29.35
N PRO A 219 -8.09 -1.74 -30.37
CA PRO A 219 -7.90 -2.22 -31.75
C PRO A 219 -6.54 -1.88 -32.39
N THR A 220 -5.79 -0.94 -31.82
CA THR A 220 -4.47 -0.50 -32.29
C THR A 220 -3.28 -1.11 -31.53
N ALA A 221 -3.52 -1.73 -30.37
CA ALA A 221 -2.47 -2.37 -29.56
C ALA A 221 -1.83 -3.56 -30.30
N LYS A 222 -0.58 -3.90 -29.97
CA LYS A 222 0.13 -5.02 -30.61
C LYS A 222 0.89 -5.81 -29.56
N GLY A 223 0.39 -6.98 -29.18
CA GLY A 223 1.00 -7.76 -28.11
C GLY A 223 0.91 -7.09 -26.73
N GLY A 224 1.45 -7.76 -25.72
CA GLY A 224 1.29 -7.36 -24.32
C GLY A 224 2.34 -6.40 -23.76
N SER A 225 3.18 -5.77 -24.58
CA SER A 225 4.29 -4.97 -24.05
C SER A 225 3.83 -3.60 -23.53
N SER A 226 4.42 -3.16 -22.42
CA SER A 226 4.26 -1.81 -21.86
C SER A 226 5.11 -0.75 -22.56
N ILE A 227 6.04 -1.15 -23.44
CA ILE A 227 6.90 -0.26 -24.24
C ILE A 227 6.47 -0.32 -25.71
N LYS A 228 6.37 0.84 -26.36
CA LYS A 228 6.09 0.95 -27.80
C LYS A 228 7.37 0.77 -28.61
N GLY A 229 7.30 0.01 -29.70
CA GLY A 229 8.44 -0.22 -30.60
C GLY A 229 9.31 -1.44 -30.25
N GLN A 230 8.91 -2.24 -29.26
CA GLN A 230 9.56 -3.52 -28.96
C GLN A 230 9.36 -4.52 -30.10
N ILE A 231 10.26 -5.49 -30.26
CA ILE A 231 10.25 -6.43 -31.38
C ILE A 231 10.04 -7.86 -30.90
N GLU A 232 8.99 -8.53 -31.38
CA GLU A 232 8.72 -9.95 -31.16
C GLU A 232 8.80 -10.74 -32.48
N TYR A 233 9.22 -12.01 -32.42
CA TYR A 233 9.43 -12.84 -33.60
C TYR A 233 8.28 -13.82 -33.86
N VAL A 234 7.21 -13.33 -34.50
CA VAL A 234 6.03 -14.14 -34.87
C VAL A 234 6.31 -14.92 -36.15
N ASP A 235 6.21 -16.25 -36.11
CA ASP A 235 6.52 -17.17 -37.23
C ASP A 235 7.89 -16.92 -37.92
N GLY A 236 8.87 -16.38 -37.17
CA GLY A 236 10.19 -16.04 -37.69
C GLY A 236 10.28 -14.70 -38.44
N LYS A 237 9.25 -13.85 -38.36
CA LYS A 237 9.30 -12.44 -38.78
C LYS A 237 9.39 -11.55 -37.56
N ALA A 238 10.19 -10.48 -37.63
CA ALA A 238 10.15 -9.41 -36.66
C ALA A 238 8.85 -8.59 -36.84
N GLU A 239 8.06 -8.47 -35.77
CA GLU A 239 6.85 -7.65 -35.71
C GLU A 239 6.96 -6.66 -34.54
N GLU A 240 6.47 -5.43 -34.75
CA GLU A 240 6.51 -4.35 -33.76
C GLU A 240 5.35 -4.49 -32.77
N ILE A 241 5.67 -4.51 -31.48
CA ILE A 241 4.72 -4.65 -30.36
C ILE A 241 4.77 -3.44 -29.40
N GLY A 242 3.70 -3.28 -28.62
CA GLY A 242 3.48 -2.19 -27.68
C GLY A 242 1.99 -1.92 -27.39
N PRO A 243 1.70 -0.93 -26.53
CA PRO A 243 0.33 -0.51 -26.21
C PRO A 243 -0.35 0.18 -27.39
N GLY A 244 -1.69 0.28 -27.33
CA GLY A 244 -2.48 1.01 -28.31
C GLY A 244 -2.41 2.53 -28.18
N GLU A 245 -3.21 3.25 -28.97
CA GLU A 245 -3.37 4.70 -28.92
C GLU A 245 -3.91 5.19 -27.57
N MET A 246 -4.66 4.34 -26.85
CA MET A 246 -5.09 4.62 -25.47
C MET A 246 -3.95 4.50 -24.42
N GLY A 247 -2.78 3.96 -24.77
CA GLY A 247 -1.66 3.74 -23.84
C GLY A 247 -1.78 2.47 -23.00
N THR A 248 -0.80 2.19 -22.13
CA THR A 248 -0.63 0.87 -21.51
C THR A 248 -1.73 0.48 -20.51
N GLU A 249 -2.25 1.43 -19.74
CA GLU A 249 -3.07 1.15 -18.55
C GLU A 249 -4.43 1.87 -18.53
N SER A 250 -4.70 2.72 -19.52
CA SER A 250 -5.98 3.41 -19.68
C SER A 250 -7.10 2.45 -20.07
N TYR A 251 -8.36 2.87 -19.92
CA TYR A 251 -9.51 2.12 -20.42
C TYR A 251 -10.68 3.01 -20.84
N LYS A 252 -11.62 2.40 -21.57
CA LYS A 252 -12.97 2.90 -21.87
C LYS A 252 -13.98 1.85 -21.40
N LEU A 253 -15.02 2.28 -20.69
CA LEU A 253 -16.07 1.43 -20.14
C LEU A 253 -17.43 2.07 -20.45
N THR A 254 -18.28 1.36 -21.18
CA THR A 254 -19.67 1.78 -21.45
C THR A 254 -20.66 0.79 -20.86
N VAL A 255 -21.83 1.29 -20.45
CA VAL A 255 -23.01 0.48 -20.11
C VAL A 255 -24.24 1.10 -20.75
N SER A 256 -24.91 0.35 -21.61
CA SER A 256 -26.21 0.74 -22.16
C SER A 256 -26.94 -0.49 -22.73
N ASP A 257 -28.27 -0.48 -22.69
CA ASP A 257 -29.09 -1.26 -23.63
C ASP A 257 -28.79 -2.79 -23.61
N GLY A 258 -28.64 -3.38 -22.43
CA GLY A 258 -28.31 -4.81 -22.24
C GLY A 258 -26.82 -5.17 -22.42
N LEU A 259 -25.94 -4.20 -22.67
CA LEU A 259 -24.52 -4.42 -22.93
C LEU A 259 -23.62 -3.58 -22.00
N MET A 260 -22.51 -4.17 -21.57
CA MET A 260 -21.39 -3.47 -20.97
C MET A 260 -20.12 -3.80 -21.77
N ARG A 261 -19.37 -2.80 -22.24
CA ARG A 261 -18.11 -2.99 -22.99
C ARG A 261 -16.96 -2.30 -22.28
N ILE A 262 -15.95 -3.08 -21.89
CA ILE A 262 -14.64 -2.62 -21.42
C ILE A 262 -13.62 -2.80 -22.55
N THR A 263 -12.88 -1.73 -22.86
CA THR A 263 -11.72 -1.75 -23.76
C THR A 263 -10.51 -1.19 -23.02
N GLY A 264 -9.49 -2.01 -22.76
CA GLY A 264 -8.23 -1.59 -22.15
C GLY A 264 -7.17 -1.23 -23.20
N GLY A 265 -6.42 -0.15 -22.99
CA GLY A 265 -5.38 0.32 -23.92
C GLY A 265 -4.21 -0.67 -24.11
N ASN A 266 -3.91 -1.44 -23.06
CA ASN A 266 -3.32 -2.76 -23.15
C ASN A 266 -3.92 -3.67 -22.05
N GLN A 267 -3.36 -4.87 -21.84
CA GLN A 267 -3.85 -5.93 -20.96
C GLN A 267 -4.34 -5.46 -19.58
N ARG A 268 -3.59 -4.55 -18.95
CA ARG A 268 -3.85 -4.04 -17.59
C ARG A 268 -5.04 -3.09 -17.50
N GLY A 269 -5.39 -2.39 -18.57
CA GLY A 269 -6.55 -1.48 -18.60
C GLY A 269 -7.86 -2.19 -18.24
N CYS A 270 -8.04 -3.44 -18.68
CA CYS A 270 -9.20 -4.25 -18.33
C CYS A 270 -9.31 -4.57 -16.83
N VAL A 271 -8.17 -4.79 -16.16
CA VAL A 271 -8.11 -5.07 -14.72
C VAL A 271 -8.54 -3.83 -13.94
N TYR A 272 -8.01 -2.66 -14.33
CA TYR A 272 -8.32 -1.40 -13.68
C TYR A 272 -9.76 -0.94 -13.93
N ALA A 273 -10.30 -1.18 -15.12
CA ALA A 273 -11.71 -0.95 -15.46
C ALA A 273 -12.68 -1.79 -14.62
N VAL A 274 -12.35 -3.06 -14.37
CA VAL A 274 -13.16 -3.93 -13.50
C VAL A 274 -13.16 -3.43 -12.06
N TYR A 275 -12.00 -3.07 -11.49
CA TYR A 275 -11.98 -2.54 -10.13
C TYR A 275 -12.66 -1.17 -10.01
N ASP A 276 -12.55 -0.27 -11.01
CA ASP A 276 -13.29 1.00 -10.99
C ASP A 276 -14.80 0.80 -11.12
N PHE A 277 -15.26 -0.15 -11.93
CA PHE A 277 -16.67 -0.51 -11.99
C PHE A 277 -17.17 -1.03 -10.64
N LEU A 278 -16.38 -1.87 -9.97
CA LEU A 278 -16.71 -2.39 -8.64
C LEU A 278 -16.76 -1.25 -7.60
N GLU A 279 -15.81 -0.31 -7.62
CA GLU A 279 -15.81 0.82 -6.67
C GLU A 279 -16.90 1.86 -6.97
N GLN A 280 -17.03 2.31 -8.22
CA GLN A 280 -17.87 3.45 -8.59
C GLN A 280 -19.33 3.07 -8.90
N CYS A 281 -19.59 1.86 -9.42
CA CYS A 281 -20.94 1.43 -9.83
C CYS A 281 -21.56 0.36 -8.92
N ILE A 282 -20.76 -0.50 -8.26
CA ILE A 282 -21.26 -1.55 -7.35
C ILE A 282 -21.16 -1.15 -5.86
N GLY A 283 -20.30 -0.18 -5.52
CA GLY A 283 -20.10 0.25 -4.13
C GLY A 283 -19.16 -0.64 -3.32
N TRP A 284 -18.25 -1.38 -3.96
CA TRP A 284 -17.10 -1.97 -3.27
C TRP A 284 -16.08 -0.90 -2.87
N ARG A 285 -15.21 -1.22 -1.93
CA ARG A 285 -14.01 -0.44 -1.56
C ARG A 285 -12.85 -1.38 -1.23
N PHE A 286 -11.65 -0.96 -1.63
CA PHE A 286 -10.41 -1.69 -1.38
C PHE A 286 -9.41 -0.77 -0.69
N PHE A 287 -9.21 -0.94 0.61
CA PHE A 287 -8.36 -0.04 1.43
C PHE A 287 -6.93 -0.58 1.64
N GLY A 288 -6.65 -1.80 1.20
CA GLY A 288 -5.39 -2.51 1.46
C GLY A 288 -5.45 -3.39 2.70
N GLY A 289 -4.35 -4.11 2.95
CA GLY A 289 -4.30 -5.22 3.90
C GLY A 289 -5.37 -6.26 3.59
N ASP A 290 -6.20 -6.54 4.58
CA ASP A 290 -7.38 -7.40 4.54
C ASP A 290 -8.70 -6.63 4.64
N VAL A 291 -8.70 -5.31 4.37
CA VAL A 291 -9.91 -4.47 4.43
C VAL A 291 -10.53 -4.27 3.04
N GLU A 292 -11.60 -5.02 2.80
CA GLU A 292 -12.54 -4.83 1.70
C GLU A 292 -13.93 -4.54 2.29
N TYR A 293 -14.69 -3.63 1.67
CA TYR A 293 -16.03 -3.26 2.13
C TYR A 293 -17.01 -3.16 0.97
N LEU A 294 -18.29 -3.37 1.24
CA LEU A 294 -19.39 -3.23 0.30
C LEU A 294 -20.49 -2.37 0.92
N TYR A 295 -20.89 -1.32 0.21
CA TYR A 295 -22.11 -0.56 0.48
C TYR A 295 -23.34 -1.37 0.09
N GLU A 296 -24.34 -1.40 0.97
CA GLU A 296 -25.52 -2.26 0.86
C GLU A 296 -26.67 -1.56 0.14
N ALA A 297 -27.45 -2.29 -0.67
CA ALA A 297 -28.61 -1.76 -1.38
C ALA A 297 -29.62 -2.86 -1.74
N ASP A 298 -30.92 -2.62 -1.56
CA ASP A 298 -31.96 -3.54 -2.03
C ASP A 298 -31.93 -3.72 -3.56
N GLU A 299 -31.71 -2.63 -4.30
CA GLU A 299 -31.57 -2.62 -5.75
C GLU A 299 -30.57 -1.54 -6.22
N LEU A 300 -29.65 -1.92 -7.09
CA LEU A 300 -28.84 -1.00 -7.90
C LEU A 300 -29.34 -0.99 -9.35
N ASN A 301 -29.31 0.18 -10.00
CA ASN A 301 -29.59 0.33 -11.42
C ASN A 301 -28.47 1.14 -12.09
N ILE A 302 -27.78 0.51 -13.04
CA ILE A 302 -26.54 0.98 -13.66
C ILE A 302 -26.77 1.01 -15.17
N ASP A 303 -26.99 2.19 -15.74
CA ASP A 303 -27.35 2.36 -17.14
C ASP A 303 -26.89 3.74 -17.64
N ASN A 304 -26.64 3.87 -18.95
CA ASN A 304 -26.09 5.07 -19.61
C ASN A 304 -24.73 5.52 -19.04
N ILE A 305 -23.88 4.56 -18.64
CA ILE A 305 -22.51 4.83 -18.19
C ILE A 305 -21.61 5.02 -19.41
N ASP A 306 -20.81 6.09 -19.42
CA ASP A 306 -19.65 6.22 -20.29
C ASP A 306 -18.44 6.76 -19.49
N MET A 307 -17.58 5.84 -19.04
CA MET A 307 -16.40 6.10 -18.24
C MET A 307 -15.12 5.88 -19.06
N SER A 308 -14.09 6.68 -18.81
CA SER A 308 -12.73 6.41 -19.27
C SER A 308 -11.74 6.98 -18.27
N HIS A 309 -10.67 6.23 -17.99
CA HIS A 309 -9.59 6.68 -17.13
C HIS A 309 -8.23 6.45 -17.77
N THR A 310 -7.28 7.33 -17.46
CA THR A 310 -5.85 7.18 -17.72
C THR A 310 -5.13 7.49 -16.40
N PRO A 311 -4.31 6.58 -15.85
CA PRO A 311 -3.62 6.84 -14.58
C PRO A 311 -2.74 8.08 -14.66
N THR A 312 -2.81 8.96 -13.64
CA THR A 312 -2.04 10.22 -13.61
C THR A 312 -0.54 9.97 -13.78
N PHE A 313 0.03 9.10 -12.95
CA PHE A 313 1.44 8.71 -13.05
C PHE A 313 1.56 7.38 -13.77
N SER A 314 2.51 7.29 -14.71
CA SER A 314 2.81 6.04 -15.43
C SER A 314 3.56 5.02 -14.56
N TYR A 315 4.37 5.47 -13.59
CA TYR A 315 4.97 4.63 -12.55
C TYR A 315 4.28 4.90 -11.20
N ARG A 316 3.79 3.86 -10.52
CA ARG A 316 3.09 3.96 -9.23
C ARG A 316 3.50 2.85 -8.28
N ALA A 317 4.14 3.22 -7.17
CA ALA A 317 4.66 2.28 -6.17
C ALA A 317 4.66 2.84 -4.73
N THR A 318 4.52 1.96 -3.74
CA THR A 318 4.83 2.23 -2.32
C THR A 318 5.36 0.99 -1.61
N THR A 319 6.22 1.18 -0.60
CA THR A 319 6.73 0.13 0.28
C THR A 319 5.74 -0.32 1.35
N MET A 320 4.74 0.50 1.68
CA MET A 320 3.89 0.33 2.87
C MET A 320 3.04 -0.95 2.81
N PRO A 321 3.13 -1.89 3.79
CA PRO A 321 2.61 -3.26 3.66
C PRO A 321 1.15 -3.44 3.28
N SER A 322 0.24 -2.57 3.76
CA SER A 322 -1.18 -2.63 3.40
C SER A 322 -1.40 -2.53 1.89
N ALA A 323 -0.62 -1.67 1.23
CA ALA A 323 -0.64 -1.54 -0.23
C ALA A 323 0.31 -2.51 -0.93
N ASN A 324 1.47 -2.80 -0.33
CA ASN A 324 2.55 -3.62 -0.88
C ASN A 324 2.34 -5.15 -0.71
N ASP A 325 1.10 -5.62 -0.46
CA ASP A 325 0.76 -7.04 -0.57
C ASP A 325 0.31 -7.42 -1.99
N SER A 326 0.73 -8.62 -2.38
CA SER A 326 0.31 -9.40 -3.56
C SER A 326 -1.16 -9.28 -3.97
N ASN A 327 -2.10 -9.32 -3.01
CA ASN A 327 -3.53 -9.28 -3.30
C ASN A 327 -4.03 -7.86 -3.60
N ASN A 328 -3.26 -6.82 -3.24
CA ASN A 328 -3.73 -5.43 -3.25
C ASN A 328 -3.11 -4.58 -4.35
N PHE A 329 -1.95 -4.96 -4.92
CA PHE A 329 -1.36 -4.33 -6.12
C PHE A 329 -2.38 -3.95 -7.21
N PRO A 330 -3.25 -4.86 -7.70
CA PRO A 330 -4.17 -4.54 -8.79
C PRO A 330 -5.40 -3.74 -8.32
N LYS A 331 -5.82 -3.88 -7.05
CA LYS A 331 -6.95 -3.16 -6.46
C LYS A 331 -6.61 -1.68 -6.24
N LEU A 332 -5.47 -1.45 -5.57
CA LEU A 332 -4.88 -0.14 -5.29
C LEU A 332 -4.05 0.41 -6.47
N LYS A 333 -4.25 -0.16 -7.67
CA LYS A 333 -3.74 0.35 -8.95
C LYS A 333 -2.21 0.55 -9.05
N GLN A 334 -1.42 -0.09 -8.20
CA GLN A 334 0.04 -0.09 -8.30
C GLN A 334 0.52 -0.90 -9.52
N ASN A 335 1.70 -0.57 -10.05
CA ASN A 335 2.25 -1.24 -11.24
C ASN A 335 3.77 -1.51 -11.22
N CYS A 336 4.47 -1.17 -10.15
CA CYS A 336 5.87 -1.57 -9.95
C CYS A 336 6.19 -1.83 -8.48
N PHE A 337 6.94 -2.89 -8.19
CA PHE A 337 7.91 -2.92 -7.08
C PHE A 337 8.96 -4.02 -7.31
N ASN A 338 10.08 -3.98 -6.60
CA ASN A 338 11.26 -4.82 -6.87
C ASN A 338 11.13 -6.30 -6.50
N THR A 339 10.13 -6.68 -5.70
CA THR A 339 10.01 -8.02 -5.11
C THR A 339 8.69 -8.72 -5.44
N THR A 340 7.71 -8.02 -6.01
CA THR A 340 6.32 -8.49 -6.08
C THR A 340 6.01 -9.12 -7.45
N ARG A 341 6.00 -10.45 -7.49
CA ARG A 341 5.74 -11.28 -8.69
C ARG A 341 4.45 -10.90 -9.45
N TYR A 342 3.49 -10.28 -8.78
CA TYR A 342 2.17 -9.95 -9.31
C TYR A 342 2.12 -8.61 -10.07
N ALA A 343 2.97 -7.64 -9.73
CA ALA A 343 3.10 -6.42 -10.54
C ALA A 343 3.55 -6.76 -11.97
N HIS A 344 4.36 -7.83 -12.10
CA HIS A 344 5.03 -8.25 -13.33
C HIS A 344 4.42 -9.50 -13.96
N SER A 345 3.19 -9.87 -13.59
CA SER A 345 2.53 -11.08 -14.10
C SER A 345 1.65 -10.80 -15.33
N PRO A 346 1.46 -11.80 -16.22
CA PRO A 346 0.43 -11.74 -17.26
C PRO A 346 -0.99 -11.74 -16.69
N GLU A 347 -1.20 -12.25 -15.48
CA GLU A 347 -2.51 -12.26 -14.80
C GLU A 347 -3.03 -10.85 -14.51
N TYR A 348 -2.12 -9.87 -14.33
CA TYR A 348 -2.46 -8.46 -14.18
C TYR A 348 -1.95 -7.60 -15.34
N GLY A 349 -1.55 -8.24 -16.44
CA GLY A 349 -1.29 -7.58 -17.72
C GLY A 349 0.03 -6.84 -17.85
N TYR A 350 1.03 -7.19 -17.02
CA TYR A 350 2.36 -6.56 -16.95
C TYR A 350 2.36 -5.07 -16.56
N GLY A 351 3.28 -4.67 -15.71
CA GLY A 351 3.43 -3.28 -15.25
C GLY A 351 4.54 -2.55 -16.00
N LEU A 352 5.19 -1.61 -15.31
CA LEU A 352 6.51 -1.11 -15.73
C LEU A 352 7.67 -2.03 -15.32
N GLY A 353 7.38 -3.32 -15.11
CA GLY A 353 8.37 -4.37 -14.91
C GLY A 353 9.17 -4.26 -13.60
N SER A 354 9.93 -5.31 -13.30
CA SER A 354 10.87 -5.29 -12.18
C SER A 354 12.10 -4.46 -12.52
N THR A 355 12.53 -3.58 -11.60
CA THR A 355 13.77 -2.81 -11.75
C THR A 355 14.96 -3.63 -11.22
N TYR A 356 15.96 -3.91 -12.05
CA TYR A 356 17.12 -4.70 -11.64
C TYR A 356 18.08 -3.89 -10.79
N LEU A 357 17.92 -4.05 -9.47
CA LEU A 357 18.43 -3.17 -8.40
C LEU A 357 17.82 -1.76 -8.49
N HIS A 358 16.92 -1.45 -7.54
CA HIS A 358 16.14 -0.20 -7.54
C HIS A 358 17.01 1.05 -7.36
N ALA A 359 17.87 1.04 -6.34
CA ALA A 359 18.77 2.13 -5.99
C ALA A 359 20.07 1.58 -5.37
N HIS A 360 21.04 2.46 -5.10
CA HIS A 360 22.29 2.11 -4.39
C HIS A 360 23.07 0.96 -5.04
N THR A 361 23.05 0.91 -6.37
CA THR A 361 23.60 -0.23 -7.11
C THR A 361 25.12 -0.27 -7.01
N PHE A 362 25.77 0.88 -6.87
CA PHE A 362 27.21 1.00 -6.75
C PHE A 362 27.79 0.15 -5.61
N ALA A 363 27.13 0.09 -4.45
CA ALA A 363 27.54 -0.83 -3.38
C ALA A 363 27.53 -2.30 -3.86
N THR A 364 26.43 -2.75 -4.46
CA THR A 364 26.26 -4.15 -4.94
C THR A 364 27.18 -4.50 -6.13
N GLN A 365 27.49 -3.51 -6.97
CA GLN A 365 28.43 -3.62 -8.09
C GLN A 365 29.87 -3.75 -7.57
N LEU A 366 30.29 -2.86 -6.65
CA LEU A 366 31.66 -2.84 -6.13
C LEU A 366 31.98 -3.96 -5.12
N GLU A 367 30.99 -4.47 -4.36
CA GLU A 367 31.17 -5.65 -3.50
C GLU A 367 31.78 -6.85 -4.26
N LYS A 368 31.40 -7.02 -5.53
CA LYS A 368 31.82 -8.14 -6.40
C LYS A 368 33.08 -7.85 -7.21
N ALA A 369 33.66 -6.66 -7.08
CA ALA A 369 34.88 -6.27 -7.80
C ALA A 369 36.13 -6.79 -7.07
N ASP A 370 36.48 -8.07 -7.28
CA ASP A 370 37.68 -8.67 -6.66
C ASP A 370 39.01 -8.22 -7.31
N HIS A 371 38.96 -7.60 -8.48
CA HIS A 371 40.11 -7.07 -9.22
C HIS A 371 40.33 -5.56 -9.00
N ILE A 372 39.25 -4.80 -8.79
CA ILE A 372 39.35 -3.41 -8.32
C ILE A 372 39.79 -3.47 -6.85
N GLU A 373 41.09 -3.29 -6.62
CA GLU A 373 41.77 -3.63 -5.36
C GLU A 373 41.04 -3.08 -4.12
N LYS A 374 40.43 -3.96 -3.33
CA LYS A 374 39.60 -3.61 -2.16
C LYS A 374 40.42 -2.87 -1.11
N GLY A 375 40.25 -1.54 -1.09
CA GLY A 375 41.08 -0.59 -0.33
C GLY A 375 41.69 0.55 -1.16
N LYS A 376 41.62 0.49 -2.51
CA LYS A 376 41.93 1.61 -3.41
C LYS A 376 40.73 2.49 -3.76
N GLN A 377 39.50 2.04 -3.52
CA GLN A 377 38.33 2.93 -3.55
C GLN A 377 38.53 4.04 -2.52
N PRO A 378 38.76 5.31 -2.90
CA PRO A 378 39.27 6.29 -1.95
C PRO A 378 38.17 6.95 -1.10
N TYR A 379 36.90 6.60 -1.33
CA TYR A 379 35.72 7.28 -0.78
C TYR A 379 34.57 6.32 -0.40
N GLY A 380 34.89 5.09 0.04
CA GLY A 380 33.90 4.09 0.46
C GLY A 380 33.24 3.37 -0.71
N ASP A 381 31.95 3.08 -0.60
CA ASP A 381 31.18 2.23 -1.53
C ASP A 381 30.78 2.94 -2.84
N GLN A 382 31.38 4.10 -3.14
CA GLN A 382 31.07 4.97 -4.28
C GLN A 382 32.27 4.99 -5.26
N PRO A 383 32.06 4.75 -6.56
CA PRO A 383 33.14 4.59 -7.55
C PRO A 383 33.85 5.90 -7.93
N CYS A 384 34.99 5.75 -8.62
CA CYS A 384 35.61 6.85 -9.35
C CYS A 384 34.94 7.03 -10.72
N LEU A 385 34.17 8.11 -10.86
CA LEU A 385 33.36 8.41 -12.06
C LEU A 385 34.19 8.90 -13.27
N THR A 386 35.52 8.99 -13.14
CA THR A 386 36.45 9.29 -14.26
C THR A 386 37.57 8.25 -14.36
N ASP A 387 37.35 7.04 -13.83
CA ASP A 387 38.28 5.92 -13.97
C ASP A 387 37.72 4.91 -14.98
N GLU A 388 38.41 4.75 -16.11
CA GLU A 388 37.90 3.93 -17.22
C GLU A 388 37.85 2.44 -16.86
N GLU A 389 38.77 1.91 -16.04
CA GLU A 389 38.72 0.50 -15.57
C GLU A 389 37.48 0.25 -14.68
N THR A 390 37.17 1.18 -13.77
CA THR A 390 35.94 1.14 -12.97
C THR A 390 34.68 1.26 -13.84
N LYS A 391 34.74 2.06 -14.92
CA LYS A 391 33.62 2.27 -15.84
C LYS A 391 33.35 1.04 -16.71
N GLU A 392 34.38 0.50 -17.36
CA GLU A 392 34.32 -0.76 -18.13
C GLU A 392 33.77 -1.90 -17.25
N TYR A 393 34.25 -2.04 -16.02
CA TYR A 393 33.74 -3.03 -15.07
C TYR A 393 32.24 -2.86 -14.77
N ILE A 394 31.78 -1.63 -14.50
CA ILE A 394 30.36 -1.38 -14.19
C ILE A 394 29.46 -1.61 -15.41
N ILE A 395 29.94 -1.32 -16.63
CA ILE A 395 29.26 -1.66 -17.89
C ILE A 395 29.14 -3.18 -18.03
N ASP A 396 30.26 -3.91 -18.02
CA ASP A 396 30.29 -5.38 -18.17
C ASP A 396 29.43 -6.08 -17.11
N TRP A 397 29.47 -5.61 -15.86
CA TRP A 397 28.64 -6.13 -14.78
C TRP A 397 27.15 -5.91 -15.05
N THR A 398 26.77 -4.73 -15.54
CA THR A 398 25.37 -4.35 -15.79
C THR A 398 24.80 -5.13 -16.98
N LEU A 399 25.56 -5.23 -18.07
CA LEU A 399 25.23 -6.08 -19.22
C LEU A 399 25.15 -7.56 -18.82
N GLY A 400 26.05 -8.02 -17.95
CA GLY A 400 26.06 -9.36 -17.37
C GLY A 400 24.81 -9.67 -16.54
N LEU A 401 24.35 -8.72 -15.71
CA LEU A 401 23.11 -8.85 -14.94
C LEU A 401 21.88 -8.93 -15.86
N ILE A 402 21.76 -8.05 -16.87
CA ILE A 402 20.66 -8.10 -17.83
C ILE A 402 20.66 -9.47 -18.54
N ASN A 403 21.82 -9.92 -19.02
CA ASN A 403 21.98 -11.23 -19.65
C ASN A 403 21.56 -12.39 -18.72
N GLU A 404 21.94 -12.36 -17.43
CA GLU A 404 21.51 -13.36 -16.44
C GLU A 404 19.98 -13.42 -16.32
N ARG A 405 19.31 -12.26 -16.28
CA ARG A 405 17.85 -12.18 -16.08
C ARG A 405 17.03 -12.57 -17.31
N LEU A 406 17.50 -12.23 -18.52
CA LEU A 406 16.80 -12.60 -19.76
C LEU A 406 16.93 -14.10 -20.08
N ASN A 407 17.96 -14.77 -19.56
CA ASN A 407 18.24 -16.19 -19.81
C ASN A 407 17.72 -17.13 -18.69
N PRO A 408 17.75 -18.46 -18.88
CA PRO A 408 17.49 -19.42 -17.82
C PRO A 408 18.43 -19.24 -16.61
N PRO A 409 17.94 -19.29 -15.36
CA PRO A 409 16.61 -19.77 -14.96
C PRO A 409 15.51 -18.69 -14.96
N PHE A 410 15.83 -17.42 -15.17
CA PHE A 410 14.90 -16.30 -14.95
C PHE A 410 13.95 -16.06 -16.13
N ASN A 411 14.43 -16.11 -17.37
CA ASN A 411 13.63 -16.04 -18.61
C ASN A 411 12.69 -14.82 -18.70
N THR A 412 13.12 -13.67 -18.18
CA THR A 412 12.36 -12.41 -18.23
C THR A 412 12.43 -11.76 -19.63
N ARG A 413 11.52 -10.82 -19.93
CA ARG A 413 11.55 -10.02 -21.17
C ARG A 413 11.45 -8.52 -20.88
N ILE A 414 12.18 -7.76 -21.69
CA ILE A 414 12.13 -6.29 -21.74
C ILE A 414 10.74 -5.85 -22.21
N GLY A 415 10.18 -4.82 -21.58
CA GLY A 415 8.84 -4.33 -21.89
C GLY A 415 7.71 -5.24 -21.39
N PHE A 416 7.99 -6.19 -20.50
CA PHE A 416 6.98 -7.05 -19.86
C PHE A 416 7.33 -7.32 -18.39
N ASP A 417 8.32 -8.19 -18.17
CA ASP A 417 8.73 -8.68 -16.85
C ASP A 417 9.75 -7.73 -16.19
N THR A 418 10.42 -6.90 -17.01
CA THR A 418 11.30 -5.79 -16.65
C THR A 418 11.18 -4.66 -17.67
N VAL A 419 11.49 -3.43 -17.27
CA VAL A 419 11.85 -2.33 -18.20
C VAL A 419 13.11 -1.57 -17.77
N GLN A 420 13.71 -1.92 -16.62
CA GLN A 420 14.71 -1.06 -15.94
C GLN A 420 15.85 -1.81 -15.25
N VAL A 421 17.02 -1.18 -15.22
CA VAL A 421 18.23 -1.63 -14.51
C VAL A 421 18.94 -0.44 -13.86
N GLY A 422 19.41 -0.60 -12.62
CA GLY A 422 19.96 0.52 -11.85
C GLY A 422 21.44 0.81 -12.12
N CYS A 423 21.74 2.10 -12.31
CA CYS A 423 23.08 2.69 -12.24
C CYS A 423 23.03 3.86 -11.23
N SER A 424 22.90 3.52 -9.95
CA SER A 424 22.47 4.41 -8.88
C SER A 424 23.51 4.55 -7.76
N MET A 425 23.73 5.79 -7.33
CA MET A 425 24.54 6.11 -6.17
C MET A 425 23.90 5.64 -4.86
N ASN A 426 24.74 5.41 -3.87
CA ASN A 426 24.34 5.02 -2.53
C ASN A 426 23.91 6.27 -1.73
N ASP A 427 23.03 6.10 -0.75
CA ASP A 427 22.55 7.19 0.11
C ASP A 427 23.64 7.69 1.07
N ASN A 428 24.51 8.58 0.57
CA ASN A 428 25.46 9.37 1.35
C ASN A 428 26.12 10.46 0.49
N THR A 429 26.83 11.39 1.14
CA THR A 429 27.52 12.52 0.51
C THR A 429 28.97 12.21 0.06
N ASN A 430 29.40 10.94 0.01
CA ASN A 430 30.74 10.60 -0.47
C ASN A 430 30.78 10.46 -1.99
N PHE A 431 31.87 10.92 -2.59
CA PHE A 431 32.14 10.88 -4.03
C PHE A 431 33.64 11.01 -4.28
N CYS A 432 34.09 10.67 -5.50
CA CYS A 432 35.50 10.73 -5.83
C CYS A 432 36.05 12.16 -5.97
N LYS A 433 37.12 12.46 -5.22
CA LYS A 433 37.81 13.77 -5.20
C LYS A 433 39.21 13.70 -5.82
N CYS A 434 39.44 12.76 -6.74
CA CYS A 434 40.66 12.70 -7.55
C CYS A 434 40.82 13.96 -8.44
N PRO A 435 42.01 14.25 -8.98
CA PRO A 435 42.25 15.45 -9.77
C PRO A 435 41.26 15.65 -10.93
N ASP A 436 40.88 14.55 -11.59
CA ASP A 436 40.10 14.53 -12.83
C ASP A 436 38.59 14.66 -12.57
N CYS A 437 38.02 13.88 -11.63
CA CYS A 437 36.67 14.12 -11.10
C CYS A 437 36.52 15.58 -10.61
N MET A 438 37.50 16.09 -9.86
CA MET A 438 37.50 17.47 -9.39
C MET A 438 37.77 18.49 -10.50
N ALA A 439 38.31 18.12 -11.66
CA ALA A 439 38.44 19.00 -12.82
C ALA A 439 37.07 19.19 -13.49
N VAL A 440 36.32 18.10 -13.69
CA VAL A 440 34.94 18.15 -14.18
C VAL A 440 34.07 18.99 -13.24
N ILE A 441 34.02 18.65 -11.94
CA ILE A 441 33.19 19.34 -10.94
C ILE A 441 33.48 20.86 -10.86
N ARG A 442 34.75 21.27 -11.02
CA ARG A 442 35.13 22.70 -10.99
C ARG A 442 34.82 23.45 -12.30
N LYS A 443 34.73 22.77 -13.44
CA LYS A 443 34.25 23.34 -14.70
C LYS A 443 32.71 23.42 -14.70
N THR A 444 32.07 22.30 -14.41
CA THR A 444 30.64 22.06 -14.58
C THR A 444 29.96 21.91 -13.21
N SER A 445 29.62 20.70 -12.78
CA SER A 445 29.06 20.39 -11.47
C SER A 445 29.31 18.92 -11.09
N PHE A 446 28.82 18.50 -9.92
CA PHE A 446 28.80 17.09 -9.57
C PHE A 446 27.77 16.29 -10.39
N THR A 447 26.60 16.87 -10.67
CA THR A 447 25.55 16.28 -11.51
C THR A 447 26.03 16.04 -12.94
N ASP A 448 26.80 16.98 -13.51
CA ASP A 448 27.39 16.84 -14.86
C ASP A 448 28.38 15.67 -14.95
N LEU A 449 29.19 15.46 -13.90
CA LEU A 449 30.08 14.30 -13.78
C LEU A 449 29.27 13.00 -13.63
N TYR A 450 28.22 13.03 -12.81
CA TYR A 450 27.44 11.85 -12.49
C TYR A 450 26.59 11.36 -13.68
N LEU A 451 25.85 12.27 -14.33
CA LEU A 451 25.12 11.95 -15.55
C LEU A 451 26.05 11.55 -16.69
N GLY A 452 27.29 12.05 -16.76
CA GLY A 452 28.27 11.61 -17.75
C GLY A 452 28.53 10.10 -17.63
N PHE A 453 28.80 9.63 -16.41
CA PHE A 453 29.01 8.21 -16.14
C PHE A 453 27.74 7.37 -16.38
N VAL A 454 26.56 7.85 -15.96
CA VAL A 454 25.29 7.14 -16.19
C VAL A 454 24.96 7.07 -17.69
N ASN A 455 25.26 8.10 -18.47
CA ASN A 455 25.06 8.14 -19.91
C ASN A 455 25.99 7.15 -20.65
N ASP A 456 27.25 7.01 -20.24
CA ASP A 456 28.18 6.01 -20.80
C ASP A 456 27.65 4.58 -20.56
N VAL A 457 27.10 4.29 -19.36
CA VAL A 457 26.45 3.00 -19.07
C VAL A 457 25.16 2.81 -19.88
N ALA A 458 24.35 3.87 -20.01
CA ALA A 458 23.10 3.83 -20.76
C ALA A 458 23.30 3.71 -22.29
N GLU A 459 24.41 4.21 -22.84
CA GLU A 459 24.79 3.95 -24.24
C GLU A 459 25.04 2.46 -24.47
N ALA A 460 25.91 1.84 -23.65
CA ALA A 460 26.22 0.41 -23.77
C ALA A 460 25.00 -0.49 -23.51
N VAL A 461 24.10 -0.09 -22.62
CA VAL A 461 22.83 -0.82 -22.36
C VAL A 461 21.87 -0.73 -23.54
N ASP A 462 21.75 0.42 -24.23
CA ASP A 462 20.87 0.55 -25.39
C ASP A 462 21.42 -0.20 -26.62
N GLU A 463 22.74 -0.17 -26.85
CA GLU A 463 23.37 -0.95 -27.93
C GLU A 463 23.19 -2.47 -27.77
N ALA A 464 23.23 -2.97 -26.54
CA ALA A 464 23.11 -4.40 -26.24
C ALA A 464 21.66 -4.87 -26.03
N TYR A 465 20.81 -4.03 -25.45
CA TYR A 465 19.45 -4.36 -25.00
C TYR A 465 18.45 -3.21 -25.28
N PRO A 466 18.13 -2.93 -26.57
CA PRO A 466 17.32 -1.78 -26.96
C PRO A 466 16.00 -1.63 -26.18
N GLY A 467 15.78 -0.45 -25.63
CA GLY A 467 14.59 -0.15 -24.81
C GLY A 467 14.64 -0.65 -23.36
N MET A 468 15.79 -1.18 -22.90
CA MET A 468 16.09 -1.22 -21.47
C MET A 468 16.41 0.20 -20.97
N ILE A 469 15.74 0.64 -19.91
CA ILE A 469 15.97 1.95 -19.30
C ILE A 469 17.00 1.81 -18.17
N VAL A 470 18.03 2.65 -18.15
CA VAL A 470 18.97 2.75 -17.03
C VAL A 470 18.42 3.74 -16.02
N ASN A 471 18.01 3.27 -14.85
CA ASN A 471 17.50 4.14 -13.80
C ASN A 471 18.62 4.61 -12.86
N THR A 472 18.53 5.85 -12.39
CA THR A 472 19.52 6.43 -11.50
C THR A 472 18.85 7.30 -10.44
N ALA A 473 19.37 7.31 -9.22
CA ALA A 473 18.80 8.09 -8.11
C ALA A 473 19.65 9.32 -7.81
N ILE A 474 18.97 10.43 -7.60
CA ILE A 474 19.57 11.77 -7.54
C ILE A 474 19.37 12.32 -6.11
N TYR A 475 20.43 12.18 -5.29
CA TYR A 475 20.48 12.62 -3.89
C TYR A 475 21.40 13.83 -3.69
N PHE A 476 21.19 14.58 -2.60
CA PHE A 476 22.09 15.62 -2.10
C PHE A 476 22.62 16.58 -3.19
N ALA A 477 23.92 16.55 -3.46
CA ALA A 477 24.59 17.43 -4.42
C ALA A 477 24.20 17.16 -5.89
N ALA A 478 23.61 16.00 -6.22
CA ALA A 478 23.13 15.69 -7.56
C ALA A 478 21.77 16.33 -7.86
N ARG A 479 20.96 16.68 -6.85
CA ARG A 479 19.59 17.23 -7.05
C ARG A 479 19.58 18.57 -7.76
N LYS A 480 20.68 19.32 -7.71
CA LYS A 480 20.87 20.47 -8.58
C LYS A 480 21.03 20.01 -10.04
N PRO A 481 20.21 20.51 -10.99
CA PRO A 481 20.35 20.15 -12.40
C PRO A 481 21.77 20.35 -12.97
N PRO A 482 22.15 19.55 -13.98
CA PRO A 482 23.41 19.70 -14.72
C PRO A 482 23.52 21.07 -15.42
N LYS A 483 24.73 21.44 -15.85
CA LYS A 483 25.01 22.65 -16.63
C LYS A 483 25.26 22.38 -18.12
N GLU A 484 25.76 21.19 -18.44
CA GLU A 484 26.20 20.79 -19.78
C GLU A 484 25.73 19.37 -20.14
N THR A 485 25.68 18.43 -19.18
CA THR A 485 25.34 17.02 -19.44
C THR A 485 23.83 16.76 -19.30
N MET A 486 23.10 16.60 -20.40
CA MET A 486 21.70 16.12 -20.37
C MET A 486 21.64 14.59 -20.20
N PRO A 487 20.61 14.02 -19.56
CA PRO A 487 20.37 12.58 -19.55
C PRO A 487 19.98 12.08 -20.95
N ARG A 488 20.25 10.80 -21.26
CA ARG A 488 19.77 10.15 -22.49
C ARG A 488 18.29 9.79 -22.40
N ASP A 489 17.66 9.60 -23.56
CA ASP A 489 16.27 9.12 -23.70
C ASP A 489 16.01 7.82 -22.91
N ASN A 490 17.00 6.90 -22.86
CA ASN A 490 16.91 5.64 -22.13
C ASN A 490 17.38 5.73 -20.65
N VAL A 491 17.48 6.92 -20.07
CA VAL A 491 17.71 7.12 -18.62
C VAL A 491 16.42 7.53 -17.91
N SER A 492 16.19 7.00 -16.70
CA SER A 492 15.15 7.49 -15.78
C SER A 492 15.76 8.04 -14.49
N ILE A 493 15.19 9.15 -14.02
CA ILE A 493 15.66 9.91 -12.86
C ILE A 493 14.72 9.65 -11.68
N TYR A 494 15.18 8.89 -10.70
CA TYR A 494 14.56 8.90 -9.37
C TYR A 494 14.99 10.19 -8.65
N TYR A 495 14.14 11.20 -8.64
CA TYR A 495 14.38 12.46 -7.94
C TYR A 495 13.95 12.31 -6.47
N CYS A 496 14.93 12.27 -5.56
CA CYS A 496 14.69 11.99 -4.15
C CYS A 496 14.40 13.29 -3.41
N ILE A 497 13.12 13.50 -3.05
CA ILE A 497 12.66 14.73 -2.39
C ILE A 497 13.28 14.81 -0.99
N GLN A 498 14.18 15.78 -0.81
CA GLN A 498 14.87 16.02 0.47
C GLN A 498 14.50 17.40 1.05
N GLY A 499 13.28 17.86 0.75
CA GLY A 499 12.69 19.10 1.24
C GLY A 499 12.22 19.03 2.70
N CYS A 500 11.46 20.04 3.11
CA CYS A 500 10.69 20.03 4.36
C CYS A 500 9.46 19.14 4.24
N ASN A 501 9.04 18.50 5.34
CA ASN A 501 7.81 17.70 5.42
C ASN A 501 6.69 18.33 6.27
N GLN A 502 6.91 19.53 6.86
CA GLN A 502 5.87 20.34 7.53
C GLN A 502 5.19 21.34 6.58
N HIS A 503 5.86 21.62 5.47
CA HIS A 503 5.45 22.57 4.45
C HIS A 503 5.37 21.78 3.15
N THR A 504 4.47 22.19 2.25
CA THR A 504 4.28 21.50 0.97
C THR A 504 5.31 21.98 -0.04
N ILE A 505 5.53 21.24 -1.13
CA ILE A 505 6.53 21.62 -2.14
C ILE A 505 6.18 22.97 -2.81
N CYS A 506 4.90 23.33 -2.82
CA CYS A 506 4.39 24.50 -3.53
C CYS A 506 4.13 25.76 -2.68
N ASP A 507 3.98 25.66 -1.35
CA ASP A 507 3.48 26.75 -0.49
C ASP A 507 4.34 28.03 -0.43
N GLY A 508 5.66 27.90 -0.53
CA GLY A 508 6.62 29.01 -0.39
C GLY A 508 6.94 29.43 1.06
N LEU A 509 6.48 28.69 2.08
CA LEU A 509 6.58 29.06 3.49
C LEU A 509 7.95 28.75 4.11
N CYS A 510 8.73 27.83 3.52
CA CYS A 510 10.06 27.40 3.99
C CYS A 510 11.15 28.49 4.05
N ASP A 511 10.93 29.69 3.51
CA ASP A 511 12.00 30.68 3.34
C ASP A 511 12.61 31.19 4.65
N ALA A 512 11.91 31.07 5.79
CA ALA A 512 12.44 31.42 7.11
C ALA A 512 13.54 30.46 7.65
N TYR A 513 13.50 29.17 7.29
CA TYR A 513 14.29 28.12 7.97
C TYR A 513 15.10 27.25 7.00
N ASP A 514 16.39 27.00 7.28
CA ASP A 514 17.14 25.94 6.62
C ASP A 514 16.88 24.62 7.36
N THR A 515 16.59 23.53 6.64
CA THR A 515 16.48 22.19 7.26
C THR A 515 17.85 21.67 7.72
N THR A 516 17.86 20.55 8.46
CA THR A 516 19.09 19.82 8.83
C THR A 516 19.91 19.30 7.65
N LEU A 517 19.36 19.29 6.42
CA LEU A 517 20.09 18.99 5.18
C LEU A 517 20.53 20.24 4.40
N GLY A 518 20.23 21.45 4.88
CA GLY A 518 20.47 22.70 4.14
C GLY A 518 19.53 22.87 2.94
N THR A 519 18.28 22.40 3.08
CA THR A 519 17.25 22.40 2.03
C THR A 519 16.04 23.25 2.45
N LYS A 520 15.21 23.61 1.46
CA LYS A 520 13.95 24.35 1.58
C LYS A 520 13.05 23.94 0.42
N ASN A 521 11.73 23.93 0.59
CA ASN A 521 10.83 23.58 -0.51
C ASN A 521 10.89 24.57 -1.67
N THR A 522 11.16 25.85 -1.42
CA THR A 522 11.45 26.86 -2.46
C THR A 522 12.68 26.51 -3.32
N THR A 523 13.65 25.76 -2.77
CA THR A 523 14.80 25.23 -3.52
C THR A 523 14.52 23.86 -4.13
N GLU A 524 13.78 22.99 -3.44
CA GLU A 524 13.36 21.67 -3.92
C GLU A 524 12.49 21.80 -5.18
N ARG A 525 11.46 22.64 -5.10
CA ARG A 525 10.56 23.04 -6.18
C ARG A 525 11.32 23.54 -7.42
N ALA A 526 12.18 24.55 -7.24
CA ALA A 526 12.93 25.15 -8.33
C ALA A 526 13.98 24.20 -8.95
N GLN A 527 14.40 23.16 -8.23
CA GLN A 527 15.22 22.08 -8.80
C GLN A 527 14.34 21.10 -9.58
N LEU A 528 13.20 20.69 -9.03
CA LEU A 528 12.27 19.75 -9.68
C LEU A 528 11.69 20.31 -10.99
N GLU A 529 11.20 21.56 -10.97
CA GLU A 529 10.76 22.32 -12.16
C GLU A 529 11.86 22.39 -13.23
N ALA A 530 13.13 22.55 -12.81
CA ALA A 530 14.28 22.63 -13.72
C ALA A 530 14.80 21.26 -14.20
N TRP A 531 14.38 20.15 -13.57
CA TRP A 531 14.61 18.80 -14.10
C TRP A 531 13.57 18.41 -15.15
N THR A 532 12.30 18.80 -14.99
CA THR A 532 11.24 18.47 -15.97
C THR A 532 11.46 19.13 -17.34
N GLU A 533 12.21 20.25 -17.39
CA GLU A 533 12.66 20.88 -18.64
C GLU A 533 13.77 20.08 -19.39
N ILE A 534 14.36 19.04 -18.78
CA ILE A 534 15.50 18.28 -19.35
C ILE A 534 15.37 16.76 -19.27
N CYS A 535 14.28 16.20 -18.72
CA CYS A 535 14.09 14.75 -18.62
C CYS A 535 12.61 14.33 -18.53
N ASP A 536 12.13 13.61 -19.56
CA ASP A 536 10.75 13.08 -19.61
C ASP A 536 10.46 11.96 -18.59
N ARG A 537 11.51 11.30 -18.06
CA ARG A 537 11.40 10.07 -17.23
C ARG A 537 11.81 10.30 -15.78
N ILE A 538 11.28 11.35 -15.18
CA ILE A 538 11.43 11.61 -13.73
C ILE A 538 10.40 10.81 -12.95
N TYR A 539 10.84 10.15 -11.87
CA TYR A 539 9.97 9.64 -10.83
C TYR A 539 10.25 10.40 -9.54
N ALA A 540 9.22 11.00 -8.94
CA ALA A 540 9.32 11.61 -7.62
C ALA A 540 9.40 10.52 -6.54
N TRP A 541 10.50 10.48 -5.79
CA TRP A 541 10.66 9.61 -4.61
C TRP A 541 10.41 10.46 -3.36
N HIS A 542 9.28 10.19 -2.70
CA HIS A 542 8.79 10.90 -1.52
C HIS A 542 8.94 10.02 -0.26
N TYR A 543 9.16 10.63 0.91
CA TYR A 543 9.43 9.95 2.18
C TYR A 543 8.35 10.28 3.22
N SER A 544 7.33 9.43 3.35
CA SER A 544 6.17 9.67 4.22
C SER A 544 6.30 9.12 5.65
N THR A 545 7.51 8.73 6.05
CA THR A 545 7.80 8.03 7.31
C THR A 545 9.14 8.44 7.93
N THR A 546 9.36 8.04 9.18
CA THR A 546 10.67 8.09 9.84
C THR A 546 11.20 6.68 10.11
N PHE A 547 12.18 6.23 9.34
CA PHE A 547 12.80 4.90 9.49
C PHE A 547 13.52 4.70 10.83
N PHE A 548 13.77 5.80 11.55
CA PHE A 548 14.33 5.79 12.89
C PHE A 548 13.28 5.58 13.99
N SER A 549 11.98 5.70 13.67
CA SER A 549 10.89 5.42 14.60
C SER A 549 9.56 5.06 13.94
N ASN A 550 9.38 3.77 13.61
CA ASN A 550 8.07 3.21 13.18
C ASN A 550 6.88 3.50 14.14
N LEU A 551 7.15 3.87 15.39
CA LEU A 551 6.13 4.28 16.38
C LEU A 551 5.98 5.81 16.49
N GLY A 552 6.99 6.60 16.09
CA GLY A 552 6.95 8.06 16.09
C GLY A 552 6.19 8.59 14.87
N PRO A 553 5.02 9.24 15.03
CA PRO A 553 4.24 9.66 13.89
C PRO A 553 4.79 10.92 13.24
N CYS A 554 4.72 10.98 11.92
CA CYS A 554 4.94 12.19 11.14
C CYS A 554 3.57 12.87 10.91
N PRO A 555 3.32 14.11 11.39
CA PRO A 555 2.17 14.92 11.00
C PRO A 555 2.42 15.42 9.58
N ASN A 556 2.09 14.56 8.62
CA ASN A 556 2.08 14.90 7.20
C ASN A 556 1.05 14.01 6.48
N VAL A 557 -0.22 14.16 6.84
CA VAL A 557 -1.33 13.40 6.24
C VAL A 557 -2.11 14.23 5.21
N TYR A 558 -2.23 15.54 5.42
CA TYR A 558 -3.06 16.40 4.55
C TYR A 558 -2.24 16.98 3.39
N GLU A 559 -0.97 17.28 3.64
CA GLU A 559 0.09 17.70 2.72
C GLU A 559 0.28 16.73 1.54
N ILE A 560 -0.13 15.45 1.72
CA ILE A 560 -0.16 14.43 0.66
C ILE A 560 -0.99 14.89 -0.54
N TYR A 561 -2.07 15.67 -0.32
CA TYR A 561 -2.87 16.23 -1.40
C TYR A 561 -2.07 17.23 -2.23
N GLU A 562 -1.55 18.29 -1.61
CA GLU A 562 -0.80 19.33 -2.31
C GLU A 562 0.48 18.78 -2.96
N ASP A 563 1.27 17.96 -2.26
CA ASP A 563 2.54 17.45 -2.81
C ASP A 563 2.31 16.56 -4.04
N VAL A 564 1.34 15.62 -3.99
CA VAL A 564 1.10 14.70 -5.11
C VAL A 564 0.41 15.41 -6.28
N THR A 565 -0.55 16.30 -6.02
CA THR A 565 -1.21 17.09 -7.09
C THR A 565 -0.26 18.11 -7.72
N TYR A 566 0.60 18.75 -6.94
CA TYR A 566 1.64 19.64 -7.48
C TYR A 566 2.65 18.87 -8.34
N VAL A 567 3.16 17.73 -7.86
CA VAL A 567 4.07 16.87 -8.64
C VAL A 567 3.39 16.34 -9.92
N ALA A 568 2.10 16.04 -9.89
CA ALA A 568 1.33 15.70 -11.09
C ALA A 568 1.22 16.88 -12.07
N SER A 569 1.03 18.11 -11.57
CA SER A 569 0.91 19.32 -12.40
C SER A 569 2.18 19.65 -13.19
N LEU A 570 3.35 19.13 -12.77
CA LEU A 570 4.61 19.23 -13.48
C LEU A 570 4.79 18.20 -14.62
N GLY A 571 3.82 17.31 -14.83
CA GLY A 571 3.89 16.26 -15.85
C GLY A 571 4.89 15.14 -15.53
N ILE A 572 5.27 14.99 -14.26
CA ILE A 572 6.25 14.01 -13.81
C ILE A 572 5.74 12.58 -14.06
N PHE A 573 6.56 11.76 -14.72
CA PHE A 573 6.17 10.45 -15.24
C PHE A 573 5.80 9.44 -14.13
N GLY A 574 6.40 9.56 -12.94
CA GLY A 574 6.28 8.55 -11.89
C GLY A 574 6.22 9.09 -10.48
N TYR A 575 5.61 8.33 -9.58
CA TYR A 575 5.62 8.59 -8.15
C TYR A 575 5.94 7.31 -7.36
N TYR A 576 6.82 7.46 -6.37
CA TYR A 576 7.21 6.43 -5.42
C TYR A 576 7.06 6.98 -4.01
N ALA A 577 6.02 6.52 -3.29
CA ALA A 577 5.75 6.92 -1.93
C ALA A 577 6.37 5.93 -0.95
N GLU A 578 7.56 6.25 -0.44
CA GLU A 578 8.28 5.38 0.48
C GLU A 578 7.88 5.63 1.93
N GLY A 579 7.28 4.60 2.55
CA GLY A 579 7.01 4.51 3.98
C GLY A 579 7.67 3.26 4.59
N SER A 580 7.33 2.93 5.83
CA SER A 580 7.89 1.76 6.51
C SER A 580 7.57 0.48 5.74
N SER A 581 8.53 -0.44 5.64
CA SER A 581 8.33 -1.78 5.07
C SER A 581 7.79 -2.79 6.11
N SER A 582 7.20 -2.28 7.20
CA SER A 582 6.69 -3.04 8.35
C SER A 582 5.32 -2.50 8.75
N GLU A 583 4.49 -3.33 9.37
CA GLU A 583 3.23 -2.85 9.96
C GLU A 583 3.54 -1.87 11.10
N THR A 584 2.99 -0.66 11.01
CA THR A 584 3.21 0.41 11.99
C THR A 584 1.92 0.82 12.70
N ASN A 585 2.10 1.58 13.78
CA ASN A 585 1.06 1.93 14.74
C ASN A 585 0.63 3.38 14.61
N ASN A 586 0.64 3.89 13.38
CA ASN A 586 0.26 5.25 13.04
C ASN A 586 -0.56 5.23 11.73
N PHE A 587 -0.88 6.41 11.19
CA PHE A 587 -1.70 6.54 9.99
C PHE A 587 -1.02 6.11 8.66
N GLU A 588 0.14 5.43 8.66
CA GLU A 588 0.76 4.94 7.41
C GLU A 588 -0.17 4.10 6.51
N ASN A 589 -1.05 3.26 7.08
CA ASN A 589 -2.00 2.50 6.25
C ASN A 589 -3.04 3.40 5.56
N LEU A 590 -3.39 4.54 6.17
CA LEU A 590 -4.18 5.60 5.53
C LEU A 590 -3.32 6.31 4.47
N LYS A 591 -2.08 6.71 4.79
CA LYS A 591 -1.17 7.35 3.83
C LYS A 591 -0.95 6.47 2.59
N ALA A 592 -0.73 5.16 2.76
CA ALA A 592 -0.57 4.20 1.68
C ALA A 592 -1.79 4.14 0.75
N TYR A 593 -3.01 4.16 1.31
CA TYR A 593 -4.25 4.25 0.55
C TYR A 593 -4.37 5.58 -0.21
N LEU A 594 -4.13 6.71 0.47
CA LEU A 594 -4.19 8.06 -0.13
C LEU A 594 -3.18 8.22 -1.27
N PHE A 595 -1.92 7.82 -1.08
CA PHE A 595 -0.92 7.80 -2.15
C PHE A 595 -1.39 6.89 -3.30
N CYS A 596 -1.92 5.69 -3.04
CA CYS A 596 -2.39 4.83 -4.13
C CYS A 596 -3.56 5.44 -4.92
N LYS A 597 -4.50 6.14 -4.26
CA LYS A 597 -5.59 6.85 -4.93
C LYS A 597 -5.05 8.05 -5.73
N LEU A 598 -4.27 8.95 -5.15
CA LEU A 598 -3.72 10.12 -5.83
C LEU A 598 -2.71 9.79 -6.93
N MET A 599 -1.89 8.74 -6.77
CA MET A 599 -1.01 8.26 -7.83
C MET A 599 -1.81 7.76 -9.06
N TYR A 600 -3.01 7.23 -8.83
CA TYR A 600 -3.90 6.73 -9.88
C TYR A 600 -4.75 7.85 -10.49
N ASN A 601 -5.30 8.74 -9.66
CA ASN A 601 -5.99 9.95 -10.08
C ASN A 601 -5.67 11.12 -9.14
N ALA A 602 -4.85 12.07 -9.61
CA ALA A 602 -4.63 13.36 -8.94
C ALA A 602 -5.61 14.45 -9.41
N ASP A 603 -6.46 14.18 -10.40
CA ASP A 603 -7.56 15.07 -10.80
C ASP A 603 -8.76 14.82 -9.87
N ILE A 604 -8.59 15.21 -8.60
CA ILE A 604 -9.61 15.23 -7.55
C ILE A 604 -9.53 16.55 -6.77
N THR A 605 -10.64 16.99 -6.21
CA THR A 605 -10.72 18.16 -5.33
C THR A 605 -10.16 17.86 -3.93
N GLU A 606 -9.86 18.93 -3.18
CA GLU A 606 -9.45 18.85 -1.77
C GLU A 606 -10.57 18.23 -0.92
N GLU A 607 -11.83 18.56 -1.21
CA GLU A 607 -13.00 17.98 -0.55
C GLU A 607 -13.15 16.48 -0.83
N GLU A 608 -12.85 16.01 -2.05
CA GLU A 608 -12.82 14.59 -2.38
C GLU A 608 -11.65 13.86 -1.68
N PHE A 609 -10.49 14.50 -1.55
CA PHE A 609 -9.37 13.97 -0.77
C PHE A 609 -9.72 13.82 0.71
N TYR A 610 -10.35 14.82 1.33
CA TYR A 610 -10.84 14.70 2.71
C TYR A 610 -11.96 13.65 2.83
N ALA A 611 -12.83 13.49 1.82
CA ALA A 611 -13.82 12.42 1.80
C ALA A 611 -13.17 11.02 1.77
N LEU A 612 -12.03 10.83 1.09
CA LEU A 612 -11.26 9.58 1.13
C LEU A 612 -10.71 9.28 2.54
N ILE A 613 -10.32 10.31 3.30
CA ILE A 613 -9.88 10.18 4.70
C ILE A 613 -11.05 9.77 5.60
N ASP A 614 -12.19 10.46 5.46
CA ASP A 614 -13.38 10.21 6.28
C ASP A 614 -14.03 8.85 5.97
N GLU A 615 -14.04 8.42 4.71
CA GLU A 615 -14.50 7.09 4.28
C GLU A 615 -13.58 5.98 4.82
N TYR A 616 -12.25 6.15 4.70
CA TYR A 616 -11.27 5.23 5.28
C TYR A 616 -11.47 5.09 6.79
N ILE A 617 -11.55 6.20 7.53
CA ILE A 617 -11.64 6.16 8.99
C ILE A 617 -12.98 5.54 9.44
N THR A 618 -14.08 5.91 8.79
CA THR A 618 -15.42 5.31 8.99
C THR A 618 -15.41 3.79 8.80
N ILE A 619 -14.80 3.28 7.73
CA ILE A 619 -14.84 1.84 7.43
C ILE A 619 -13.81 1.05 8.26
N VAL A 620 -12.58 1.55 8.39
CA VAL A 620 -11.46 0.84 9.04
C VAL A 620 -11.59 0.81 10.56
N TYR A 621 -12.04 1.91 11.18
CA TYR A 621 -12.22 2.02 12.63
C TYR A 621 -13.68 1.92 13.08
N GLY A 622 -14.64 1.97 12.16
CA GLY A 622 -16.07 1.81 12.43
C GLY A 622 -16.78 3.13 12.75
N GLU A 623 -17.99 3.29 12.21
CA GLU A 623 -18.81 4.52 12.22
C GLU A 623 -18.90 5.23 13.59
N GLU A 624 -19.10 4.48 14.68
CA GLU A 624 -19.24 5.05 16.03
C GLU A 624 -17.89 5.43 16.68
N SER A 625 -16.79 4.79 16.28
CA SER A 625 -15.43 5.14 16.74
C SER A 625 -14.79 6.24 15.88
N ALA A 626 -15.20 6.34 14.61
CA ALA A 626 -14.58 7.18 13.60
C ALA A 626 -14.47 8.67 13.97
N PRO A 627 -15.48 9.34 14.55
CA PRO A 627 -15.37 10.75 14.96
C PRO A 627 -14.21 11.00 15.92
N TYR A 628 -13.96 10.07 16.85
CA TYR A 628 -12.89 10.21 17.85
C TYR A 628 -11.49 10.03 17.23
N ILE A 629 -11.33 9.07 16.31
CA ILE A 629 -10.08 8.86 15.55
C ILE A 629 -9.84 10.04 14.60
N ARG A 630 -10.90 10.53 13.94
CA ARG A 630 -10.87 11.66 13.01
C ARG A 630 -10.54 12.99 13.70
N GLN A 631 -11.05 13.22 14.91
CA GLN A 631 -10.68 14.36 15.74
C GLN A 631 -9.24 14.24 16.25
N TYR A 632 -8.79 13.05 16.66
CA TYR A 632 -7.40 12.86 17.05
C TYR A 632 -6.43 13.07 15.88
N LEU A 633 -6.80 12.69 14.64
CA LEU A 633 -6.01 13.02 13.44
C LEU A 633 -5.86 14.54 13.25
N ASP A 634 -6.94 15.32 13.38
CA ASP A 634 -6.85 16.80 13.35
C ASP A 634 -5.90 17.31 14.44
N MET A 635 -6.01 16.81 15.67
CA MET A 635 -5.17 17.27 16.79
C MET A 635 -3.70 16.88 16.61
N HIS A 636 -3.42 15.73 15.98
CA HIS A 636 -2.06 15.31 15.62
C HIS A 636 -1.48 16.22 14.52
N GLN A 637 -2.25 16.51 13.47
CA GLN A 637 -1.83 17.40 12.39
C GLN A 637 -1.65 18.85 12.89
N GLN A 638 -2.63 19.40 13.63
CA GLN A 638 -2.55 20.72 14.26
C GLN A 638 -1.34 20.85 15.20
N SER A 639 -0.92 19.75 15.84
CA SER A 639 0.30 19.75 16.64
C SER A 639 1.57 19.85 15.80
N GLY A 640 1.57 19.38 14.55
CA GLY A 640 2.61 19.68 13.55
C GLY A 640 2.53 21.13 13.11
N ASP A 641 1.39 21.55 12.54
CA ASP A 641 1.15 22.90 11.98
C ASP A 641 1.44 24.05 12.95
N ALA A 642 1.46 23.78 14.26
CA ALA A 642 1.81 24.72 15.32
C ALA A 642 3.33 24.98 15.49
N ILE A 643 4.24 24.23 14.85
CA ILE A 643 5.68 24.43 15.00
C ILE A 643 6.18 25.65 14.21
N ASP A 644 6.95 26.51 14.88
CA ASP A 644 7.67 27.60 14.22
C ASP A 644 9.03 27.08 13.69
N GLY A 645 8.98 26.29 12.60
CA GLY A 645 10.15 25.59 12.09
C GLY A 645 9.93 24.79 10.80
N CYS A 646 10.87 23.87 10.52
CA CYS A 646 10.84 22.96 9.37
C CYS A 646 11.51 21.64 9.76
N PHE A 647 10.79 20.51 9.69
CA PHE A 647 11.41 19.18 9.82
C PHE A 647 11.54 18.44 8.48
N ILE A 648 12.31 17.35 8.53
CA ILE A 648 12.35 16.28 7.53
C ILE A 648 12.20 14.97 8.32
N ASN A 649 11.27 14.11 7.93
CA ASN A 649 10.82 12.94 8.70
C ASN A 649 11.99 12.05 9.18
N ASN A 650 12.95 11.78 8.28
CA ASN A 650 14.10 10.92 8.55
C ASN A 650 15.28 11.60 9.28
N TYR A 651 15.18 12.89 9.63
CA TYR A 651 16.32 13.65 10.16
C TYR A 651 16.04 14.40 11.48
N HIS A 652 14.88 14.14 12.09
CA HIS A 652 14.43 14.77 13.33
C HIS A 652 13.90 13.71 14.31
N TYR A 653 13.88 14.01 15.61
CA TYR A 653 13.15 13.18 16.57
C TYR A 653 11.65 13.54 16.50
N PRO A 654 10.72 12.61 16.79
CA PRO A 654 9.29 12.90 16.77
C PRO A 654 8.86 14.10 17.64
N LEU A 655 9.51 14.33 18.78
CA LEU A 655 9.26 15.51 19.64
C LEU A 655 9.74 16.85 19.05
N ASP A 656 10.46 16.84 17.92
CA ASP A 656 10.81 18.05 17.15
C ASP A 656 9.82 18.31 16.01
N MET A 657 8.98 17.32 15.67
CA MET A 657 8.04 17.37 14.55
C MET A 657 6.63 17.79 14.97
N MET A 658 6.45 18.15 16.26
CA MET A 658 5.17 18.52 16.88
C MET A 658 5.41 19.52 18.01
N ASP A 659 4.52 20.51 18.20
CA ASP A 659 4.56 21.39 19.38
C ASP A 659 4.28 20.57 20.66
N ILE A 660 5.34 20.38 21.42
CA ILE A 660 5.35 19.62 22.68
C ILE A 660 4.46 20.25 23.78
N ASN A 661 4.06 21.51 23.67
CA ASN A 661 3.17 22.18 24.63
C ASN A 661 1.71 21.89 24.30
N TYR A 662 1.30 22.04 23.04
CA TYR A 662 0.00 21.61 22.53
C TYR A 662 -0.26 20.15 22.88
N TYR A 663 0.71 19.27 22.62
CA TYR A 663 0.58 17.84 22.93
C TYR A 663 0.47 17.59 24.45
N ARG A 664 1.28 18.29 25.26
CA ARG A 664 1.26 18.19 26.74
C ARG A 664 -0.06 18.69 27.35
N GLU A 665 -0.66 19.73 26.78
CA GLU A 665 -1.93 20.30 27.23
C GLU A 665 -3.13 19.44 26.80
N ASN A 666 -3.09 18.89 25.58
CA ASN A 666 -4.19 18.09 25.01
C ASN A 666 -4.12 16.58 25.31
N TYR A 667 -3.01 16.05 25.85
CA TYR A 667 -2.83 14.60 26.09
C TYR A 667 -4.01 13.95 26.83
N GLY A 668 -4.59 14.60 27.85
CA GLY A 668 -5.77 14.06 28.55
C GLY A 668 -6.97 13.84 27.63
N LEU A 669 -7.30 14.85 26.81
CA LEU A 669 -8.36 14.76 25.80
C LEU A 669 -8.02 13.69 24.74
N MET A 670 -6.77 13.63 24.26
CA MET A 670 -6.35 12.60 23.30
C MET A 670 -6.56 11.17 23.85
N ARG A 671 -6.31 10.95 25.15
CA ARG A 671 -6.64 9.67 25.81
C ARG A 671 -8.14 9.41 25.86
N GLU A 672 -8.94 10.40 26.24
CA GLU A 672 -10.41 10.29 26.26
C GLU A 672 -11.00 9.97 24.87
N LEU A 673 -10.41 10.51 23.78
CA LEU A 673 -10.77 10.14 22.40
C LEU A 673 -10.48 8.67 22.12
N PHE A 674 -9.29 8.17 22.46
CA PHE A 674 -8.95 6.76 22.27
C PHE A 674 -9.76 5.82 23.19
N ASP A 675 -10.03 6.20 24.44
CA ASP A 675 -10.90 5.45 25.36
C ASP A 675 -12.34 5.38 24.84
N SER A 676 -12.82 6.42 24.16
CA SER A 676 -14.13 6.45 23.48
C SER A 676 -14.13 5.61 22.20
N ALA A 677 -13.07 5.68 21.39
CA ALA A 677 -12.94 4.88 20.17
C ALA A 677 -12.87 3.37 20.49
N ILE A 678 -12.12 2.96 21.50
CA ILE A 678 -12.05 1.56 21.98
C ILE A 678 -13.43 1.10 22.47
N ARG A 679 -14.12 1.94 23.24
CA ARG A 679 -15.48 1.67 23.77
C ARG A 679 -16.52 1.42 22.67
N TYR A 680 -16.44 2.15 21.57
CA TYR A 680 -17.38 2.06 20.45
C TYR A 680 -16.88 1.20 19.28
N ALA A 681 -15.78 0.46 19.47
CA ALA A 681 -15.23 -0.43 18.46
C ALA A 681 -16.24 -1.49 18.04
N LYS A 682 -16.61 -1.49 16.76
CA LYS A 682 -17.64 -2.36 16.16
C LYS A 682 -17.39 -3.86 16.34
N ASP A 683 -16.13 -4.29 16.41
CA ASP A 683 -15.69 -5.68 16.59
C ASP A 683 -14.30 -5.71 17.27
N ALA A 684 -13.89 -6.87 17.80
CA ALA A 684 -12.63 -7.05 18.52
C ALA A 684 -11.38 -6.83 17.66
N ALA A 685 -11.48 -7.03 16.34
CA ALA A 685 -10.38 -6.75 15.40
C ALA A 685 -10.19 -5.23 15.24
N THR A 686 -11.30 -4.49 15.21
CA THR A 686 -11.35 -3.02 15.18
C THR A 686 -10.87 -2.45 16.52
N GLU A 687 -11.28 -3.03 17.64
CA GLU A 687 -10.76 -2.68 18.98
C GLU A 687 -9.22 -2.82 19.03
N THR A 688 -8.70 -3.94 18.49
CA THR A 688 -7.26 -4.18 18.36
C THR A 688 -6.57 -3.15 17.45
N LYS A 689 -7.18 -2.79 16.31
CA LYS A 689 -6.67 -1.74 15.40
C LYS A 689 -6.57 -0.37 16.09
N ILE A 690 -7.56 -0.02 16.94
CA ILE A 690 -7.58 1.23 17.70
C ILE A 690 -6.55 1.19 18.85
N ILE A 691 -6.43 0.07 19.56
CA ILE A 691 -5.42 -0.13 20.61
C ILE A 691 -3.99 -0.04 20.04
N ASN A 692 -3.75 -0.65 18.88
CA ASN A 692 -2.46 -0.55 18.20
C ASN A 692 -2.18 0.89 17.79
N LEU A 693 -3.13 1.58 17.13
CA LEU A 693 -2.99 3.00 16.79
C LEU A 693 -2.66 3.84 18.03
N ARG A 694 -3.36 3.64 19.16
CA ARG A 694 -3.13 4.38 20.43
C ARG A 694 -1.67 4.40 20.90
N LEU A 695 -0.87 3.39 20.56
CA LEU A 695 0.53 3.29 20.98
C LEU A 695 1.36 4.51 20.56
N HIS A 696 1.12 5.11 19.39
CA HIS A 696 1.86 6.30 18.97
C HIS A 696 1.48 7.56 19.78
N MET A 697 0.21 7.65 20.18
CA MET A 697 -0.34 8.78 20.93
C MET A 697 0.19 8.76 22.35
N GLU A 698 0.17 7.59 23.00
CA GLU A 698 0.71 7.41 24.35
C GLU A 698 2.24 7.60 24.38
N LEU A 699 2.99 7.18 23.33
CA LEU A 699 4.43 7.50 23.23
C LEU A 699 4.67 9.02 23.21
N MET A 700 3.98 9.74 22.32
CA MET A 700 4.15 11.19 22.17
C MET A 700 3.66 11.96 23.39
N GLY A 701 2.52 11.56 23.97
CA GLY A 701 1.94 12.15 25.16
C GLY A 701 2.83 12.02 26.39
N LEU A 702 3.29 10.80 26.70
CA LEU A 702 4.25 10.57 27.79
C LEU A 702 5.59 11.27 27.51
N GLY A 703 6.01 11.35 26.25
CA GLY A 703 7.17 12.15 25.82
C GLY A 703 7.01 13.65 26.11
N ALA A 704 5.82 14.20 25.87
CA ALA A 704 5.51 15.61 26.09
C ALA A 704 5.32 15.96 27.58
N THR A 705 4.84 15.01 28.38
CA THR A 705 4.52 15.21 29.81
C THR A 705 5.60 14.80 30.80
N TYR A 706 6.61 14.01 30.43
CA TYR A 706 7.64 13.47 31.33
C TYR A 706 8.15 14.44 32.41
N GLU A 707 8.56 15.65 32.02
CA GLU A 707 9.04 16.66 32.97
C GLU A 707 7.93 17.19 33.91
N ARG A 708 6.70 17.37 33.41
CA ARG A 708 5.55 17.87 34.17
C ARG A 708 5.05 16.83 35.18
N ASP A 709 4.82 15.61 34.71
CA ASP A 709 4.02 14.61 35.42
C ASP A 709 4.88 13.57 36.16
N TYR A 710 6.08 13.27 35.66
CA TYR A 710 7.00 12.36 36.32
C TYR A 710 8.04 13.08 37.19
N VAL A 711 8.90 13.88 36.56
CA VAL A 711 10.07 14.50 37.21
C VAL A 711 9.63 15.51 38.27
N ASN A 712 8.75 16.45 37.90
CA ASN A 712 8.29 17.51 38.79
C ASN A 712 6.88 17.27 39.38
N GLY A 713 6.25 16.14 39.04
CA GLY A 713 4.84 15.85 39.40
C GLY A 713 4.59 15.55 40.88
N THR A 714 3.32 15.37 41.23
CA THR A 714 2.89 14.88 42.56
C THR A 714 3.09 13.37 42.71
N ALA A 715 2.76 12.79 43.86
CA ALA A 715 2.83 11.33 44.03
C ALA A 715 1.78 10.60 43.17
N GLU A 716 0.60 11.20 43.04
CA GLU A 716 -0.53 10.74 42.25
C GLU A 716 -0.21 10.82 40.75
N SER A 717 0.31 11.97 40.31
CA SER A 717 0.74 12.22 38.92
C SER A 717 1.83 11.25 38.46
N ARG A 718 2.83 10.98 39.32
CA ARG A 718 3.83 9.92 39.06
C ARG A 718 3.20 8.54 38.94
N ALA A 719 2.28 8.18 39.83
CA ALA A 719 1.66 6.85 39.81
C ALA A 719 0.83 6.63 38.54
N GLU A 720 0.12 7.66 38.04
CA GLU A 720 -0.58 7.58 36.76
C GLU A 720 0.41 7.48 35.59
N TYR A 721 1.44 8.33 35.57
CA TYR A 721 2.48 8.29 34.53
C TYR A 721 3.17 6.92 34.46
N GLU A 722 3.53 6.32 35.60
CA GLU A 722 4.13 4.98 35.68
C GLU A 722 3.17 3.90 35.16
N ALA A 723 1.87 3.99 35.46
CA ALA A 723 0.86 3.06 34.95
C ALA A 723 0.69 3.18 33.42
N ASN A 724 0.62 4.40 32.89
CA ASN A 724 0.46 4.68 31.47
C ASN A 724 1.70 4.23 30.67
N TYR A 725 2.91 4.52 31.16
CA TYR A 725 4.15 4.06 30.51
C TYR A 725 4.33 2.54 30.59
N LYS A 726 3.90 1.91 31.68
CA LYS A 726 3.84 0.44 31.76
C LYS A 726 2.85 -0.13 30.74
N TRP A 727 1.66 0.45 30.59
CA TRP A 727 0.68 0.06 29.56
C TRP A 727 1.29 0.14 28.16
N LEU A 728 1.93 1.25 27.80
CA LEU A 728 2.58 1.42 26.49
C LEU A 728 3.60 0.31 26.21
N VAL A 729 4.47 0.02 27.17
CA VAL A 729 5.54 -0.99 27.02
C VAL A 729 5.01 -2.42 26.97
N ASP A 730 3.97 -2.74 27.74
CA ASP A 730 3.37 -4.09 27.75
C ASP A 730 2.51 -4.32 26.50
N THR A 731 1.66 -3.36 26.11
CA THR A 731 0.78 -3.46 24.93
C THR A 731 1.59 -3.52 23.64
N TYR A 732 2.65 -2.71 23.49
CA TYR A 732 3.56 -2.80 22.33
C TYR A 732 4.19 -4.20 22.21
N LYS A 733 4.54 -4.84 23.33
CA LYS A 733 5.07 -6.22 23.35
C LYS A 733 4.01 -7.25 23.02
N ALA A 734 2.78 -7.08 23.51
CA ALA A 734 1.65 -7.97 23.24
C ALA A 734 1.24 -7.94 21.76
N ALA A 735 1.29 -6.78 21.11
CA ALA A 735 1.00 -6.61 19.69
C ALA A 735 2.03 -7.27 18.74
N ASN A 736 3.14 -7.83 19.27
CA ASN A 736 4.15 -8.59 18.51
C ASN A 736 4.68 -7.87 17.25
N LEU A 737 4.81 -6.55 17.35
CA LEU A 737 5.03 -5.65 16.22
C LEU A 737 6.40 -5.86 15.56
N PRO A 738 6.50 -5.76 14.22
CA PRO A 738 7.77 -5.88 13.52
C PRO A 738 8.79 -4.87 14.05
N GLN A 739 9.89 -5.36 14.61
CA GLN A 739 11.05 -4.51 14.88
C GLN A 739 11.72 -4.21 13.54
N ASP A 740 11.90 -2.93 13.18
CA ASP A 740 12.91 -2.61 12.19
C ASP A 740 14.27 -3.06 12.75
N ARG A 741 15.07 -3.72 11.91
CA ARG A 741 16.33 -4.36 12.33
C ARG A 741 17.42 -3.37 12.71
N VAL A 742 17.27 -2.09 12.38
CA VAL A 742 18.37 -1.12 12.40
C VAL A 742 18.25 -0.07 13.51
N TYR A 743 17.04 0.43 13.81
CA TYR A 743 16.89 1.63 14.68
C TYR A 743 15.88 1.54 15.82
N THR A 744 14.76 0.82 15.67
CA THR A 744 13.74 0.71 16.74
C THR A 744 13.86 -0.59 17.53
N THR A 745 14.06 -0.49 18.84
CA THR A 745 13.86 -1.63 19.76
C THR A 745 13.01 -1.20 20.94
N ALA A 746 11.89 -1.88 21.18
CA ALA A 746 11.09 -1.63 22.38
C ALA A 746 11.92 -1.96 23.64
N PRO A 747 11.98 -1.08 24.65
CA PRO A 747 12.87 -1.28 25.79
C PRO A 747 12.42 -2.49 26.62
N SER A 748 13.40 -3.31 27.04
CA SER A 748 13.15 -4.60 27.71
C SER A 748 12.34 -4.43 29.01
N SER A 749 12.50 -3.30 29.69
CA SER A 749 11.67 -2.78 30.76
C SER A 749 11.33 -1.32 30.48
N TYR A 750 10.26 -0.77 31.08
CA TYR A 750 10.08 0.67 31.15
C TYR A 750 11.24 1.30 31.93
N ASP A 751 11.80 2.41 31.44
CA ASP A 751 12.98 3.06 32.05
C ASP A 751 12.68 4.52 32.35
N LEU A 752 12.21 4.76 33.58
CA LEU A 752 11.80 6.07 34.08
C LEU A 752 12.95 7.06 34.27
N SER A 753 14.21 6.63 34.10
CA SER A 753 15.39 7.51 34.23
C SER A 753 15.60 8.46 33.05
N LYS A 754 14.78 8.35 31.99
CA LYS A 754 14.77 9.25 30.84
C LYS A 754 13.36 9.38 30.24
N ASN A 755 13.21 10.35 29.35
CA ASN A 755 12.02 10.51 28.52
C ASN A 755 11.74 9.24 27.68
N PRO A 756 10.49 8.73 27.59
CA PRO A 756 10.19 7.47 26.90
C PRO A 756 10.52 7.49 25.41
N VAL A 757 10.45 8.65 24.75
CA VAL A 757 10.85 8.79 23.34
C VAL A 757 12.34 8.48 23.15
N LEU A 758 13.19 8.86 24.10
CA LEU A 758 14.61 8.51 24.12
C LEU A 758 14.87 7.04 24.53
N ALA A 759 13.90 6.37 25.16
CA ALA A 759 13.97 4.96 25.50
C ALA A 759 13.56 4.04 24.34
N PHE A 760 12.67 4.49 23.45
CA PHE A 760 12.30 3.81 22.20
C PHE A 760 13.21 4.18 21.02
N ILE A 761 13.82 5.39 21.02
CA ILE A 761 14.66 5.93 19.94
C ILE A 761 16.04 6.33 20.50
N PRO A 762 16.94 5.37 20.79
CA PRO A 762 18.17 5.65 21.52
C PRO A 762 19.22 6.43 20.73
N THR A 763 19.21 6.40 19.39
CA THR A 763 20.19 7.07 18.52
C THR A 763 19.63 7.41 17.14
N LEU A 764 19.66 8.70 16.74
CA LEU A 764 19.72 9.06 15.33
C LEU A 764 21.20 9.00 14.85
N PRO A 765 21.51 8.41 13.68
CA PRO A 765 22.89 8.28 13.21
C PRO A 765 23.45 9.55 12.52
N ILE A 766 22.61 10.51 12.13
CA ILE A 766 23.02 11.64 11.27
C ILE A 766 23.16 12.98 12.02
N LEU A 767 22.55 13.15 13.19
CA LEU A 767 22.77 14.32 14.05
C LEU A 767 23.83 14.05 15.12
N SER A 768 24.95 14.78 15.04
CA SER A 768 26.02 14.76 16.05
C SER A 768 25.51 15.22 17.42
N LYS A 769 26.10 14.65 18.49
CA LYS A 769 25.66 14.75 19.91
C LYS A 769 25.64 16.15 20.54
N GLU A 770 25.89 17.21 19.78
CA GLU A 770 26.07 18.58 20.28
C GLU A 770 24.79 19.39 20.10
N GLY A 771 23.82 19.23 21.03
CA GLY A 771 22.59 20.04 21.02
C GLY A 771 21.44 19.62 21.94
N ARG A 772 21.53 18.53 22.70
CA ARG A 772 20.44 18.04 23.57
C ARG A 772 20.95 17.59 24.93
N ALA A 773 20.91 18.50 25.91
CA ALA A 773 21.24 18.30 27.32
C ALA A 773 20.49 19.34 28.17
#